data_AF-A0A3E4MQ71-F1
#
_entry.id   AF-A0A3E4MQ71-F1
#
_cell.length_a   1.000
_cell.length_b   1.000
_cell.length_c   1.000
_cell.angle_alpha   90.00
_cell.angle_beta   90.00
_cell.angle_gamma   90.00
#
_symmetry.space_group_name_H-M   'P 1'
#
loop_
_entity.id
_entity.type
_entity.pdbx_description
1 polymer ?
#
loop_
_entity_poly.entity_id
_entity_poly.type
_entity_poly.pdbx_seq_one_letter_code
_entity_poly.pdbx_strand_id
1 'polypeptide(L)'
;MKAIDKLFLGLSLFSLGLTSCSDFDEVNTDPSKTQLGSVKSYFALNQSFSKIQMDPSTGERVYVYNWGEGARFLTEKKHLSIGNYDDDYISSFYYPAIAFSINNATLAVQIAETHPDEVVDQKFYPNMKQFARIWRAYLLAQFADSFGPCALPQDLTGGLNPVYSSEKDTYNYILDELADAVKAIDVSVEPTEDQAKCDPYFGYDATKWVKYANSLRMRLSMRLSNLKDRDPEMYAKAVAQFKDAAADLSKTISEDADIMEIVQNNGWDDYSGPYTRSYNQHCLSGTLANLMTNLGGISIQEQRPDIAASYIKDADYLGKRFEKHFVLNTDNPTKGYWMDGLPENLDPRALKLYYLPYDSNADNTIDIGSEVKKYKGTFGLISFEDETDTIKIDGTYSWNGIPAGTTTSFSPSMSKNELPNSSSARLNNYPILGSQARDAKEKMVYFGPWETYFLVAEALERQWVTPGEVGGLTAENAYNKAVKLSFIHFGVSQYYDDYISSREYNRVGTSVAYNHTDPASSVTMKYVDGYTDQEGTVQYQYPDGTRTLYGNQLNDHLSKIFTQKYIAQLPYLVQECWSDYRRVGLPFFDIIANEKMMTGTDMTEWDPESWKSGQKWQYYPQRMRYPTTLDNANPTEYKHALELLGGANTTMVPLWWSLAYSQK
;
A
#
# COMPACT_ATOMS: atom_id res chain seq x y z
N MET A 1 -29.22 2.51 83.34
CA MET A 1 -30.06 3.56 82.69
C MET A 1 -30.76 2.92 81.49
N LYS A 2 -32.08 3.03 81.46
CA LYS A 2 -33.09 2.36 80.59
C LYS A 2 -32.90 2.75 79.10
N ALA A 3 -32.78 1.83 78.15
CA ALA A 3 -33.81 1.03 77.44
C ALA A 3 -34.50 1.76 76.26
N ILE A 4 -34.36 1.15 75.06
CA ILE A 4 -35.44 0.77 74.10
C ILE A 4 -36.04 1.81 73.10
N ASP A 5 -35.99 1.37 71.82
CA ASP A 5 -36.92 1.47 70.67
C ASP A 5 -37.19 2.72 69.79
N LYS A 6 -37.35 2.33 68.51
CA LYS A 6 -37.85 2.99 67.29
C LYS A 6 -39.18 3.74 67.49
N LEU A 7 -39.41 4.84 66.74
CA LEU A 7 -40.66 5.02 65.98
C LEU A 7 -40.57 6.14 64.91
N PHE A 8 -41.22 5.85 63.80
CA PHE A 8 -41.43 6.64 62.58
C PHE A 8 -42.49 7.77 62.73
N LEU A 9 -42.51 8.62 61.68
CA LEU A 9 -43.68 9.12 60.92
C LEU A 9 -44.20 10.57 61.16
N GLY A 10 -44.32 11.32 60.04
CA GLY A 10 -45.36 12.33 59.81
C GLY A 10 -44.84 13.72 59.37
N LEU A 11 -44.65 14.03 58.07
CA LEU A 11 -45.59 14.53 57.05
C LEU A 11 -45.95 16.04 57.11
N SER A 12 -45.79 16.68 55.93
CA SER A 12 -46.45 17.89 55.38
C SER A 12 -46.01 19.30 55.81
N LEU A 13 -46.12 20.36 55.01
CA LEU A 13 -45.92 20.70 53.57
C LEU A 13 -46.36 22.19 53.45
N PHE A 14 -45.73 22.98 52.56
CA PHE A 14 -46.11 24.33 52.06
C PHE A 14 -46.01 25.51 53.05
N SER A 15 -45.44 26.69 52.73
CA SER A 15 -45.48 27.42 51.46
C SER A 15 -44.49 28.61 51.40
N LEU A 16 -43.85 28.74 50.23
CA LEU A 16 -43.55 29.96 49.44
C LEU A 16 -43.01 31.24 50.10
N GLY A 17 -41.76 31.56 49.73
CA GLY A 17 -41.23 32.92 49.61
C GLY A 17 -40.20 32.97 48.47
N LEU A 18 -40.62 33.46 47.30
CA LEU A 18 -39.76 33.73 46.14
C LEU A 18 -39.04 35.06 46.34
N THR A 19 -37.71 35.05 46.43
CA THR A 19 -36.85 36.18 46.05
C THR A 19 -35.51 35.67 45.53
N SER A 20 -35.36 35.67 44.20
CA SER A 20 -34.16 36.01 43.41
C SER A 20 -32.77 35.72 44.01
N CYS A 21 -32.11 34.66 43.53
CA CYS A 21 -30.66 34.61 43.38
C CYS A 21 -30.34 34.27 41.92
N SER A 22 -29.75 35.23 41.22
CA SER A 22 -28.96 35.00 40.01
C SER A 22 -27.75 34.16 40.40
N ASP A 23 -27.61 32.96 39.81
CA ASP A 23 -26.36 32.20 39.62
C ASP A 23 -26.70 30.74 39.25
N PHE A 24 -27.42 30.54 38.15
CA PHE A 24 -27.75 29.21 37.62
C PHE A 24 -26.99 28.86 36.32
N ASP A 25 -26.07 29.73 35.88
CA ASP A 25 -25.25 29.48 34.70
C ASP A 25 -23.85 28.91 35.03
N GLU A 26 -23.48 28.77 36.31
CA GLU A 26 -22.15 28.26 36.72
C GLU A 26 -22.13 26.80 37.21
N VAL A 27 -23.23 26.04 37.09
CA VAL A 27 -23.28 24.63 37.55
C VAL A 27 -23.65 23.69 36.41
N ASN A 28 -22.96 23.81 35.26
CA ASN A 28 -22.92 22.72 34.29
C ASN A 28 -21.64 22.66 33.43
N THR A 29 -20.50 23.02 34.01
CA THR A 29 -19.19 22.67 33.45
C THR A 29 -18.64 21.47 34.20
N ASP A 30 -18.76 20.30 33.57
CA ASP A 30 -18.10 19.07 34.00
C ASP A 30 -16.57 19.28 34.08
N PRO A 31 -15.94 19.21 35.28
CA PRO A 31 -14.51 19.44 35.45
C PRO A 31 -13.63 18.36 34.81
N SER A 32 -14.22 17.29 34.26
CA SER A 32 -13.52 16.26 33.47
C SER A 32 -13.55 16.50 31.96
N LYS A 33 -14.32 17.50 31.49
CA LYS A 33 -14.30 17.93 30.09
C LYS A 33 -13.23 19.00 29.90
N THR A 34 -12.10 18.59 29.32
CA THR A 34 -11.08 19.47 28.75
C THR A 34 -11.75 20.53 27.89
N GLN A 35 -11.70 21.82 28.28
CA GLN A 35 -12.25 22.90 27.47
C GLN A 35 -11.53 22.92 26.11
N LEU A 36 -12.26 23.18 25.02
CA LEU A 36 -11.71 23.20 23.64
C LEU A 36 -10.46 24.10 23.50
N GLY A 37 -10.28 25.09 24.40
CA GLY A 37 -9.10 25.97 24.47
C GLY A 37 -7.90 25.48 25.29
N SER A 38 -7.98 24.31 25.93
CA SER A 38 -6.85 23.74 26.70
C SER A 38 -6.00 22.74 25.90
N VAL A 39 -6.41 22.40 24.68
CA VAL A 39 -5.64 21.60 23.72
C VAL A 39 -5.17 22.50 22.59
N LYS A 40 -3.86 22.53 22.31
CA LYS A 40 -3.30 23.31 21.20
C LYS A 40 -3.52 22.60 19.86
N SER A 41 -3.69 23.36 18.77
CA SER A 41 -4.00 22.79 17.44
C SER A 41 -2.95 21.77 16.96
N TYR A 42 -1.67 22.07 17.18
CA TYR A 42 -0.57 21.16 16.84
C TYR A 42 -0.52 19.88 17.70
N PHE A 43 -1.07 19.88 18.92
CA PHE A 43 -1.21 18.65 19.72
C PHE A 43 -2.31 17.74 19.19
N ALA A 44 -3.42 18.32 18.70
CA ALA A 44 -4.46 17.55 18.04
C ALA A 44 -3.93 16.94 16.72
N LEU A 45 -3.20 17.71 15.91
CA LEU A 45 -2.64 17.16 14.68
C LEU A 45 -1.55 16.10 14.95
N ASN A 46 -0.71 16.27 15.97
CA ASN A 46 0.26 15.24 16.37
C ASN A 46 -0.43 13.90 16.75
N GLN A 47 -1.54 13.94 17.49
CA GLN A 47 -2.33 12.73 17.77
C GLN A 47 -2.84 12.06 16.49
N SER A 48 -3.21 12.84 15.47
CA SER A 48 -3.57 12.33 14.15
C SER A 48 -2.37 11.69 13.43
N PHE A 49 -1.21 12.35 13.43
CA PHE A 49 0.03 11.84 12.84
C PHE A 49 0.44 10.50 13.44
N SER A 50 0.45 10.42 14.77
CA SER A 50 0.76 9.20 15.52
C SER A 50 -0.22 8.10 15.15
N LYS A 51 -1.53 8.35 15.26
CA LYS A 51 -2.48 7.23 15.27
C LYS A 51 -2.63 6.52 13.93
N ILE A 52 -2.43 7.22 12.81
CA ILE A 52 -2.46 6.59 11.48
C ILE A 52 -1.23 5.72 11.18
N GLN A 53 -0.15 5.84 11.96
CA GLN A 53 1.01 4.95 11.84
C GLN A 53 0.64 3.51 12.23
N MET A 54 -0.34 3.37 13.12
CA MET A 54 -0.91 2.12 13.63
C MET A 54 0.04 1.34 14.53
N ASP A 55 -0.44 0.95 15.71
CA ASP A 55 0.28 -0.01 16.54
C ASP A 55 0.50 -1.35 15.80
N PRO A 56 1.45 -2.19 16.24
CA PRO A 56 1.81 -3.40 15.49
C PRO A 56 0.66 -4.36 15.20
N SER A 57 -0.38 -4.37 16.04
CA SER A 57 -1.57 -5.18 15.81
C SER A 57 -2.30 -4.67 14.56
N THR A 58 -2.61 -3.39 14.53
CA THR A 58 -3.36 -2.77 13.43
C THR A 58 -2.50 -2.67 12.16
N GLY A 59 -1.25 -2.23 12.30
CA GLY A 59 -0.32 -2.03 11.18
C GLY A 59 -0.06 -3.29 10.38
N GLU A 60 0.16 -4.44 11.04
CA GLU A 60 0.35 -5.71 10.34
C GLU A 60 -0.88 -6.10 9.50
N ARG A 61 -2.07 -6.03 10.12
CA ARG A 61 -3.33 -6.43 9.46
C ARG A 61 -3.59 -5.59 8.23
N VAL A 62 -3.24 -4.31 8.28
CA VAL A 62 -3.48 -3.37 7.19
C VAL A 62 -2.38 -3.45 6.14
N TYR A 63 -1.11 -3.26 6.51
CA TYR A 63 0.01 -3.20 5.55
C TYR A 63 0.38 -4.56 4.96
N VAL A 64 0.15 -5.66 5.68
CA VAL A 64 0.52 -6.99 5.18
C VAL A 64 -0.70 -7.75 4.67
N TYR A 65 -1.69 -8.00 5.53
CA TYR A 65 -2.82 -8.87 5.17
C TYR A 65 -3.85 -8.21 4.25
N ASN A 66 -3.92 -6.88 4.24
CA ASN A 66 -4.82 -6.16 3.34
C ASN A 66 -4.05 -5.51 2.18
N TRP A 67 -3.51 -4.32 2.38
CA TRP A 67 -2.89 -3.54 1.30
C TRP A 67 -1.71 -4.27 0.66
N GLY A 68 -0.81 -4.87 1.44
CA GLY A 68 0.36 -5.59 0.91
C GLY A 68 -0.01 -6.80 0.05
N GLU A 69 -1.03 -7.55 0.47
CA GLU A 69 -1.62 -8.63 -0.30
C GLU A 69 -2.30 -8.14 -1.58
N GLY A 70 -3.13 -7.09 -1.48
CA GLY A 70 -3.81 -6.46 -2.61
C GLY A 70 -2.82 -5.88 -3.63
N ALA A 71 -1.67 -5.40 -3.15
CA ALA A 71 -0.58 -4.88 -3.96
C ALA A 71 0.43 -5.94 -4.40
N ARG A 72 0.29 -7.22 -4.01
CA ARG A 72 1.26 -8.29 -4.30
C ARG A 72 2.70 -8.00 -3.84
N PHE A 73 2.93 -7.21 -2.81
CA PHE A 73 4.29 -6.93 -2.30
C PHE A 73 4.91 -8.13 -1.59
N LEU A 74 4.07 -8.88 -0.88
CA LEU A 74 4.46 -10.00 -0.04
C LEU A 74 3.57 -11.21 -0.36
N THR A 75 4.02 -12.37 0.08
CA THR A 75 3.25 -13.61 -0.02
C THR A 75 1.91 -13.48 0.68
N GLU A 76 0.87 -13.97 0.02
CA GLU A 76 -0.50 -14.04 0.55
C GLU A 76 -0.62 -14.84 1.87
N LYS A 77 -1.52 -14.35 2.73
CA LYS A 77 -1.95 -14.90 4.01
C LYS A 77 -3.46 -15.15 4.06
N LYS A 78 -4.09 -15.32 2.89
CA LYS A 78 -5.50 -15.68 2.68
C LYS A 78 -6.48 -14.58 3.08
N HIS A 79 -6.10 -13.32 2.93
CA HIS A 79 -6.93 -12.18 3.28
C HIS A 79 -7.38 -11.45 2.01
N LEU A 80 -7.05 -10.17 1.88
CA LEU A 80 -7.67 -9.31 0.88
C LEU A 80 -7.44 -9.88 -0.51
N SER A 81 -6.25 -10.36 -0.83
CA SER A 81 -5.87 -10.84 -2.17
C SER A 81 -6.83 -11.87 -2.81
N ILE A 82 -7.50 -12.71 -2.01
CA ILE A 82 -8.50 -13.70 -2.45
C ILE A 82 -9.94 -13.27 -2.18
N GLY A 83 -10.17 -12.00 -1.84
CA GLY A 83 -11.49 -11.47 -1.48
C GLY A 83 -11.97 -11.90 -0.09
N ASN A 84 -11.07 -12.39 0.77
CA ASN A 84 -11.39 -12.63 2.17
C ASN A 84 -11.36 -11.32 2.97
N TYR A 85 -12.06 -11.33 4.10
CA TYR A 85 -12.10 -10.22 5.03
C TYR A 85 -12.15 -10.74 6.48
N ASP A 86 -11.68 -9.91 7.40
CA ASP A 86 -11.81 -10.13 8.84
C ASP A 86 -12.35 -8.83 9.45
N ASP A 87 -13.49 -8.93 10.13
CA ASP A 87 -14.20 -7.75 10.65
C ASP A 87 -13.46 -7.08 11.80
N ASP A 88 -12.73 -7.83 12.63
CA ASP A 88 -11.94 -7.27 13.72
C ASP A 88 -10.76 -6.47 13.14
N TYR A 89 -10.16 -6.97 12.06
CA TYR A 89 -9.00 -6.34 11.43
C TYR A 89 -9.40 -5.03 10.78
N ILE A 90 -10.50 -5.08 10.02
CA ILE A 90 -11.09 -3.90 9.41
C ILE A 90 -11.55 -2.90 10.47
N SER A 91 -12.19 -3.37 11.56
CA SER A 91 -12.62 -2.53 12.66
C SER A 91 -11.44 -1.77 13.28
N SER A 92 -10.31 -2.43 13.53
CA SER A 92 -9.12 -1.78 14.10
C SER A 92 -8.55 -0.67 13.23
N PHE A 93 -8.57 -0.85 11.90
CA PHE A 93 -8.17 0.19 10.97
C PHE A 93 -9.18 1.33 10.90
N TYR A 94 -10.48 1.01 10.84
CA TYR A 94 -11.54 2.01 10.82
C TYR A 94 -11.49 2.89 12.09
N TYR A 95 -11.53 2.26 13.27
CA TYR A 95 -11.39 2.91 14.57
C TYR A 95 -10.68 1.96 15.56
N PRO A 96 -9.57 2.39 16.19
CA PRO A 96 -9.21 3.79 16.42
C PRO A 96 -8.15 4.35 15.45
N ALA A 97 -7.85 3.76 14.29
CA ALA A 97 -6.82 4.33 13.41
C ALA A 97 -7.34 5.50 12.53
N ILE A 98 -8.01 5.22 11.41
CA ILE A 98 -8.31 6.26 10.41
C ILE A 98 -9.37 7.27 10.85
N ALA A 99 -10.47 6.82 11.46
CA ALA A 99 -11.53 7.74 11.91
C ALA A 99 -11.05 8.66 13.05
N PHE A 100 -10.24 8.14 13.98
CA PHE A 100 -9.62 8.96 15.03
C PHE A 100 -8.68 10.00 14.42
N SER A 101 -7.88 9.61 13.43
CA SER A 101 -6.93 10.49 12.76
C SER A 101 -7.66 11.61 12.02
N ILE A 102 -8.75 11.31 11.30
CA ILE A 102 -9.58 12.30 10.60
C ILE A 102 -10.23 13.27 11.61
N ASN A 103 -10.74 12.74 12.72
CA ASN A 103 -11.35 13.56 13.77
C ASN A 103 -10.34 14.50 14.42
N ASN A 104 -9.12 14.03 14.71
CA ASN A 104 -8.08 14.86 15.31
C ASN A 104 -7.51 15.90 14.34
N ALA A 105 -7.39 15.58 13.05
CA ALA A 105 -7.04 16.56 12.04
C ALA A 105 -8.14 17.63 11.90
N THR A 106 -9.41 17.23 11.98
CA THR A 106 -10.55 18.17 11.98
C THR A 106 -10.57 19.05 13.23
N LEU A 107 -10.30 18.46 14.40
CA LEU A 107 -10.17 19.21 15.65
C LEU A 107 -9.01 20.22 15.58
N ALA A 108 -7.88 19.85 14.99
CA ALA A 108 -6.76 20.77 14.78
C ALA A 108 -7.16 21.98 13.92
N VAL A 109 -7.93 21.76 12.84
CA VAL A 109 -8.50 22.85 12.02
C VAL A 109 -9.40 23.75 12.87
N GLN A 110 -10.33 23.18 13.62
CA GLN A 110 -11.27 23.94 14.46
C GLN A 110 -10.54 24.78 15.52
N ILE A 111 -9.57 24.19 16.23
CA ILE A 111 -8.78 24.89 17.24
C ILE A 111 -7.97 26.03 16.61
N ALA A 112 -7.42 25.82 15.40
CA ALA A 112 -6.68 26.86 14.70
C ALA A 112 -7.59 28.02 14.23
N GLU A 113 -8.88 27.78 14.01
CA GLU A 113 -9.88 28.80 13.70
C GLU A 113 -10.36 29.55 14.96
N THR A 114 -10.45 28.85 16.10
CA THR A 114 -10.76 29.46 17.40
C THR A 114 -9.49 30.10 17.99
N HIS A 115 -9.31 31.38 17.67
CA HIS A 115 -8.16 32.22 18.04
C HIS A 115 -7.56 31.92 19.44
N PRO A 116 -6.22 31.76 19.56
CA PRO A 116 -5.55 31.51 20.83
C PRO A 116 -5.23 32.80 21.60
N ASP A 117 -5.10 32.67 22.93
CA ASP A 117 -4.73 33.78 23.83
C ASP A 117 -3.25 34.21 23.68
N GLU A 118 -2.36 33.33 23.20
CA GLU A 118 -0.93 33.60 23.04
C GLU A 118 -0.57 34.19 21.65
N VAL A 119 0.20 35.29 21.62
CA VAL A 119 0.62 35.98 20.38
C VAL A 119 1.44 35.09 19.43
N VAL A 120 2.26 34.18 19.97
CA VAL A 120 3.06 33.25 19.15
C VAL A 120 2.16 32.28 18.40
N ASP A 121 1.11 31.78 19.05
CA ASP A 121 0.14 30.88 18.46
C ASP A 121 -0.75 31.63 17.44
N GLN A 122 -1.06 32.93 17.66
CA GLN A 122 -1.83 33.75 16.70
C GLN A 122 -1.17 33.87 15.32
N LYS A 123 0.17 33.90 15.24
CA LYS A 123 0.90 33.94 13.96
C LYS A 123 1.01 32.57 13.29
N PHE A 124 1.16 31.51 14.08
CA PHE A 124 1.37 30.15 13.58
C PHE A 124 0.07 29.45 13.19
N TYR A 125 -1.04 29.71 13.91
CA TYR A 125 -2.31 29.01 13.73
C TYR A 125 -2.90 29.13 12.31
N PRO A 126 -2.78 30.25 11.57
CA PRO A 126 -3.16 30.31 10.17
C PRO A 126 -2.50 29.24 9.29
N ASN A 127 -1.19 28.99 9.47
CA ASN A 127 -0.46 27.92 8.79
C ASN A 127 -0.85 26.54 9.35
N MET A 128 -0.94 26.43 10.67
CA MET A 128 -1.34 25.18 11.34
C MET A 128 -2.68 24.66 10.83
N LYS A 129 -3.65 25.56 10.61
CA LYS A 129 -4.93 25.24 9.95
C LYS A 129 -4.71 24.59 8.59
N GLN A 130 -3.82 25.13 7.77
CA GLN A 130 -3.56 24.60 6.42
C GLN A 130 -2.85 23.25 6.47
N PHE A 131 -1.87 23.06 7.36
CA PHE A 131 -1.21 21.76 7.56
C PHE A 131 -2.23 20.68 7.97
N ALA A 132 -3.14 21.01 8.88
CA ALA A 132 -4.21 20.10 9.28
C ALA A 132 -5.20 19.79 8.15
N ARG A 133 -5.54 20.77 7.29
CA ARG A 133 -6.37 20.55 6.08
C ARG A 133 -5.68 19.62 5.08
N ILE A 134 -4.38 19.82 4.81
CA ILE A 134 -3.58 18.97 3.91
C ILE A 134 -3.53 17.54 4.43
N TRP A 135 -3.24 17.37 5.72
CA TRP A 135 -3.20 16.05 6.34
C TRP A 135 -4.56 15.37 6.33
N ARG A 136 -5.64 16.11 6.62
CA ARG A 136 -7.01 15.59 6.55
C ARG A 136 -7.38 15.14 5.15
N ALA A 137 -6.99 15.89 4.11
CA ALA A 137 -7.21 15.50 2.72
C ALA A 137 -6.51 14.17 2.37
N TYR A 138 -5.27 13.97 2.85
CA TYR A 138 -4.58 12.67 2.75
C TYR A 138 -5.37 11.54 3.43
N LEU A 139 -5.82 11.76 4.67
CA LEU A 139 -6.58 10.74 5.42
C LEU A 139 -7.92 10.40 4.76
N LEU A 140 -8.63 11.39 4.23
CA LEU A 140 -9.87 11.17 3.48
C LEU A 140 -9.63 10.38 2.19
N ALA A 141 -8.54 10.66 1.47
CA ALA A 141 -8.14 9.88 0.31
C ALA A 141 -7.82 8.43 0.68
N GLN A 142 -7.04 8.21 1.75
CA GLN A 142 -6.72 6.88 2.25
C GLN A 142 -7.97 6.10 2.68
N PHE A 143 -8.95 6.79 3.28
CA PHE A 143 -10.24 6.18 3.62
C PHE A 143 -11.01 5.80 2.36
N ALA A 144 -11.18 6.75 1.43
CA ALA A 144 -11.95 6.55 0.21
C ALA A 144 -11.36 5.43 -0.64
N ASP A 145 -10.04 5.39 -0.78
CA ASP A 145 -9.35 4.35 -1.55
C ASP A 145 -9.37 2.98 -0.88
N SER A 146 -9.61 2.91 0.42
CA SER A 146 -9.78 1.64 1.14
C SER A 146 -11.22 1.17 1.14
N PHE A 147 -12.17 2.04 1.46
CA PHE A 147 -13.55 1.67 1.80
C PHE A 147 -14.61 2.18 0.82
N GLY A 148 -14.38 3.31 0.15
CA GLY A 148 -15.36 4.03 -0.65
C GLY A 148 -15.94 5.26 0.07
N PRO A 149 -17.25 5.56 -0.06
CA PRO A 149 -17.91 6.72 0.56
C PRO A 149 -17.45 7.00 1.99
N CYS A 150 -17.26 8.26 2.34
CA CYS A 150 -16.75 8.64 3.66
C CYS A 150 -17.45 9.90 4.18
N ALA A 151 -17.45 10.09 5.49
CA ALA A 151 -18.00 11.31 6.07
C ALA A 151 -17.05 12.50 5.90
N LEU A 152 -17.60 13.65 5.50
CA LEU A 152 -16.84 14.87 5.29
C LEU A 152 -16.79 15.75 6.54
N PRO A 153 -15.80 16.65 6.67
CA PRO A 153 -15.52 17.33 7.93
C PRO A 153 -16.61 18.27 8.43
N GLN A 154 -17.43 18.85 7.54
CA GLN A 154 -18.59 19.63 7.96
C GLN A 154 -19.58 18.81 8.80
N ASP A 155 -19.63 17.50 8.57
CA ASP A 155 -20.52 16.55 9.25
C ASP A 155 -19.86 15.89 10.48
N LEU A 156 -18.57 16.19 10.74
CA LEU A 156 -17.82 15.72 11.92
C LEU A 156 -17.93 16.70 13.12
N THR A 157 -18.63 17.81 12.95
CA THR A 157 -18.76 18.86 13.98
C THR A 157 -20.02 18.66 14.83
N GLY A 158 -19.90 18.62 16.16
CA GLY A 158 -21.06 18.63 17.05
C GLY A 158 -21.57 17.27 17.57
N GLY A 159 -20.84 16.17 17.34
CA GLY A 159 -21.12 14.88 18.02
C GLY A 159 -22.40 14.16 17.60
N LEU A 160 -22.95 14.47 16.41
CA LEU A 160 -24.07 13.76 15.82
C LEU A 160 -23.62 13.03 14.55
N ASN A 161 -24.06 11.77 14.42
CA ASN A 161 -23.97 10.85 13.29
C ASN A 161 -23.45 11.48 11.97
N PRO A 162 -22.16 11.29 11.63
CA PRO A 162 -21.56 11.97 10.49
C PRO A 162 -22.11 11.42 9.18
N VAL A 163 -22.55 12.30 8.28
CA VAL A 163 -23.21 11.94 7.03
C VAL A 163 -22.18 11.51 5.99
N TYR A 164 -22.38 10.34 5.41
CA TYR A 164 -21.47 9.82 4.38
C TYR A 164 -21.70 10.52 3.04
N SER A 165 -20.62 10.95 2.41
CA SER A 165 -20.62 11.58 1.09
C SER A 165 -20.16 10.60 0.03
N SER A 166 -20.60 10.82 -1.21
CA SER A 166 -20.15 10.01 -2.35
C SER A 166 -18.63 10.13 -2.55
N GLU A 167 -18.03 9.15 -3.23
CA GLU A 167 -16.61 9.21 -3.60
C GLU A 167 -16.31 10.42 -4.50
N LYS A 168 -17.26 10.80 -5.37
CA LYS A 168 -17.15 12.00 -6.20
C LYS A 168 -17.03 13.26 -5.35
N ASP A 169 -17.94 13.45 -4.41
CA ASP A 169 -17.96 14.64 -3.55
C ASP A 169 -16.72 14.67 -2.65
N THR A 170 -16.29 13.50 -2.17
CA THR A 170 -15.07 13.34 -1.38
C THR A 170 -13.84 13.81 -2.17
N TYR A 171 -13.63 13.31 -3.38
CA TYR A 171 -12.50 13.72 -4.22
C TYR A 171 -12.59 15.19 -4.64
N ASN A 172 -13.80 15.70 -4.88
CA ASN A 172 -14.00 17.12 -5.17
C ASN A 172 -13.54 18.01 -4.01
N TYR A 173 -13.97 17.66 -2.79
CA TYR A 173 -13.57 18.33 -1.55
C TYR A 173 -12.06 18.28 -1.33
N ILE A 174 -11.45 17.09 -1.47
CA ILE A 174 -10.00 16.88 -1.28
C ILE A 174 -9.17 17.79 -2.19
N LEU A 175 -9.50 17.84 -3.49
CA LEU A 175 -8.74 18.65 -4.45
C LEU A 175 -8.85 20.15 -4.16
N ASP A 176 -10.02 20.62 -3.73
CA ASP A 176 -10.22 22.03 -3.34
C ASP A 176 -9.48 22.37 -2.04
N GLU A 177 -9.57 21.51 -1.01
CA GLU A 177 -8.85 21.71 0.25
C GLU A 177 -7.35 21.85 0.04
N LEU A 178 -6.75 20.97 -0.77
CA LEU A 178 -5.31 21.01 -1.03
C LEU A 178 -4.91 22.26 -1.82
N ALA A 179 -5.68 22.63 -2.85
CA ALA A 179 -5.40 23.81 -3.66
C ALA A 179 -5.50 25.11 -2.85
N ASP A 180 -6.50 25.21 -1.99
CA ASP A 180 -6.73 26.39 -1.15
C ASP A 180 -5.73 26.47 0.00
N ALA A 181 -5.36 25.33 0.60
CA ALA A 181 -4.35 25.28 1.65
C ALA A 181 -2.99 25.79 1.15
N VAL A 182 -2.54 25.33 -0.03
CA VAL A 182 -1.28 25.80 -0.65
C VAL A 182 -1.25 27.31 -0.84
N LYS A 183 -2.37 27.91 -1.27
CA LYS A 183 -2.46 29.37 -1.48
C LYS A 183 -2.48 30.16 -0.17
N ALA A 184 -2.93 29.55 0.92
CA ALA A 184 -3.11 30.19 2.21
C ALA A 184 -1.91 30.06 3.16
N ILE A 185 -0.94 29.18 2.88
CA ILE A 185 0.28 29.03 3.68
C ILE A 185 1.19 30.25 3.49
N ASP A 186 1.60 30.86 4.60
CA ASP A 186 2.67 31.86 4.64
C ASP A 186 4.01 31.18 4.95
N VAL A 187 4.85 31.02 3.92
CA VAL A 187 6.17 30.37 4.05
C VAL A 187 7.19 31.16 4.87
N SER A 188 6.88 32.39 5.29
CA SER A 188 7.76 33.20 6.15
C SER A 188 7.55 32.96 7.65
N VAL A 189 6.49 32.21 8.02
CA VAL A 189 6.18 31.90 9.40
C VAL A 189 6.88 30.61 9.81
N GLU A 190 7.87 30.75 10.69
CA GLU A 190 8.63 29.65 11.27
C GLU A 190 7.99 29.12 12.56
N PRO A 191 7.92 27.80 12.77
CA PRO A 191 7.47 27.21 14.02
C PRO A 191 8.49 27.45 15.14
N THR A 192 8.00 27.49 16.39
CA THR A 192 8.90 27.36 17.56
C THR A 192 9.44 25.94 17.67
N GLU A 193 10.48 25.75 18.49
CA GLU A 193 11.04 24.42 18.73
C GLU A 193 9.99 23.41 19.25
N ASP A 194 9.09 23.85 20.13
CA ASP A 194 8.04 22.98 20.69
C ASP A 194 6.93 22.68 19.69
N GLN A 195 6.59 23.64 18.82
CA GLN A 195 5.67 23.42 17.71
C GLN A 195 6.29 22.42 16.72
N ALA A 196 7.55 22.61 16.32
CA ALA A 196 8.24 21.75 15.37
C ALA A 196 8.32 20.28 15.83
N LYS A 197 8.50 20.02 17.13
CA LYS A 197 8.48 18.65 17.69
C LYS A 197 7.15 17.93 17.52
N CYS A 198 6.07 18.64 17.20
CA CYS A 198 4.73 18.07 17.03
C CYS A 198 4.43 17.62 15.58
N ASP A 199 5.34 17.89 14.63
CA ASP A 199 5.29 17.35 13.27
C ASP A 199 6.48 16.41 13.03
N PRO A 200 6.27 15.09 13.02
CA PRO A 200 7.35 14.12 12.84
C PRO A 200 7.85 14.02 11.39
N TYR A 201 7.20 14.67 10.42
CA TYR A 201 7.57 14.61 9.01
C TYR A 201 8.49 15.77 8.62
N PHE A 202 8.01 16.99 8.83
CA PHE A 202 8.69 18.20 8.35
C PHE A 202 8.97 19.23 9.43
N GLY A 203 8.65 18.94 10.69
CA GLY A 203 8.79 19.90 11.78
C GLY A 203 7.98 21.19 11.55
N TYR A 204 6.88 21.12 10.81
CA TYR A 204 6.06 22.23 10.32
C TYR A 204 6.78 23.22 9.40
N ASP A 205 7.81 22.77 8.67
CA ASP A 205 8.38 23.54 7.55
C ASP A 205 7.31 23.79 6.49
N ALA A 206 6.89 25.05 6.40
CA ALA A 206 5.81 25.49 5.51
C ALA A 206 6.13 25.22 4.03
N THR A 207 7.40 25.32 3.63
CA THR A 207 7.82 25.05 2.25
C THR A 207 7.65 23.57 1.93
N LYS A 208 8.05 22.67 2.84
CA LYS A 208 7.87 21.22 2.64
C LYS A 208 6.40 20.80 2.64
N TRP A 209 5.56 21.42 3.49
CA TRP A 209 4.10 21.18 3.45
C TRP A 209 3.45 21.63 2.15
N VAL A 210 3.89 22.74 1.55
CA VAL A 210 3.46 23.16 0.20
C VAL A 210 3.89 22.12 -0.84
N LYS A 211 5.13 21.63 -0.77
CA LYS A 211 5.63 20.58 -1.68
C LYS A 211 4.80 19.31 -1.59
N TYR A 212 4.50 18.86 -0.38
CA TYR A 212 3.68 17.67 -0.17
C TYR A 212 2.26 17.86 -0.70
N ALA A 213 1.62 18.99 -0.40
CA ALA A 213 0.25 19.26 -0.85
C ALA A 213 0.11 19.27 -2.38
N ASN A 214 1.05 19.89 -3.11
CA ASN A 214 1.03 19.84 -4.58
C ASN A 214 1.28 18.43 -5.12
N SER A 215 2.19 17.67 -4.51
CA SER A 215 2.49 16.29 -4.94
C SER A 215 1.32 15.35 -4.70
N LEU A 216 0.65 15.51 -3.55
CA LEU A 216 -0.59 14.80 -3.25
C LEU A 216 -1.72 15.20 -4.21
N ARG A 217 -1.86 16.48 -4.57
CA ARG A 217 -2.80 16.93 -5.62
C ARG A 217 -2.51 16.25 -6.95
N MET A 218 -1.25 16.10 -7.34
CA MET A 218 -0.88 15.38 -8.57
C MET A 218 -1.29 13.90 -8.50
N ARG A 219 -0.98 13.19 -7.40
CA ARG A 219 -1.35 11.79 -7.19
C ARG A 219 -2.87 11.59 -7.25
N LEU A 220 -3.61 12.38 -6.48
CA LEU A 220 -5.05 12.26 -6.35
C LEU A 220 -5.80 12.75 -7.58
N SER A 221 -5.23 13.69 -8.35
CA SER A 221 -5.76 14.03 -9.68
C SER A 221 -5.58 12.86 -10.64
N MET A 222 -4.39 12.24 -10.67
CA MET A 222 -4.12 11.09 -11.56
C MET A 222 -4.95 9.86 -11.18
N ARG A 223 -5.34 9.71 -9.90
CA ARG A 223 -6.29 8.67 -9.44
C ARG A 223 -7.60 8.69 -10.25
N LEU A 224 -8.00 9.85 -10.74
CA LEU A 224 -9.25 10.10 -11.47
C LEU A 224 -9.12 9.94 -13.00
N SER A 225 -8.02 9.34 -13.50
CA SER A 225 -7.73 9.25 -14.93
C SER A 225 -8.77 8.51 -15.77
N ASN A 226 -9.58 7.65 -15.17
CA ASN A 226 -10.59 6.84 -15.86
C ASN A 226 -11.96 7.51 -15.96
N LEU A 227 -12.08 8.77 -15.53
CA LEU A 227 -13.36 9.47 -15.52
C LEU A 227 -13.68 10.17 -16.84
N LYS A 228 -12.76 10.19 -17.81
CA LYS A 228 -12.89 10.95 -19.07
C LYS A 228 -14.28 10.83 -19.72
N ASP A 229 -14.78 9.61 -19.85
CA ASP A 229 -16.06 9.35 -20.54
C ASP A 229 -17.26 9.30 -19.58
N ARG A 230 -17.04 9.01 -18.29
CA ARG A 230 -18.11 8.76 -17.29
C ARG A 230 -18.47 9.98 -16.45
N ASP A 231 -17.48 10.81 -16.15
CA ASP A 231 -17.63 12.07 -15.44
C ASP A 231 -16.65 13.11 -16.02
N PRO A 232 -16.96 13.67 -17.22
CA PRO A 232 -16.07 14.57 -17.92
C PRO A 232 -15.77 15.87 -17.15
N GLU A 233 -16.70 16.33 -16.31
CA GLU A 233 -16.52 17.51 -15.47
C GLU A 233 -15.44 17.27 -14.42
N MET A 234 -15.55 16.17 -13.69
CA MET A 234 -14.59 15.82 -12.66
C MET A 234 -13.22 15.44 -13.25
N TYR A 235 -13.20 14.78 -14.42
CA TYR A 235 -11.98 14.56 -15.18
C TYR A 235 -11.30 15.88 -15.58
N ALA A 236 -12.06 16.85 -16.11
CA ALA A 236 -11.51 18.15 -16.48
C ALA A 236 -10.95 18.90 -15.27
N LYS A 237 -11.64 18.83 -14.11
CA LYS A 237 -11.13 19.36 -12.84
C LYS A 237 -9.82 18.69 -12.44
N ALA A 238 -9.73 17.36 -12.51
CA ALA A 238 -8.50 16.63 -12.19
C ALA A 238 -7.33 17.06 -13.09
N VAL A 239 -7.55 17.19 -14.40
CA VAL A 239 -6.53 17.68 -15.35
C VAL A 239 -6.06 19.09 -14.98
N ALA A 240 -6.99 20.00 -14.67
CA ALA A 240 -6.66 21.37 -14.28
C ALA A 240 -5.87 21.42 -12.95
N GLN A 241 -6.27 20.63 -11.96
CA GLN A 241 -5.61 20.52 -10.66
C GLN A 241 -4.20 19.93 -10.79
N PHE A 242 -4.02 18.90 -11.63
CA PHE A 242 -2.71 18.34 -11.95
C PHE A 242 -1.82 19.39 -12.62
N LYS A 243 -2.32 20.07 -13.65
CA LYS A 243 -1.58 21.12 -14.37
C LYS A 243 -1.10 22.22 -13.45
N ASP A 244 -1.98 22.75 -12.61
CA ASP A 244 -1.66 23.80 -11.65
C ASP A 244 -0.58 23.36 -10.66
N ALA A 245 -0.71 22.15 -10.08
CA ALA A 245 0.27 21.62 -9.13
C ALA A 245 1.63 21.29 -9.79
N ALA A 246 1.63 20.85 -11.05
CA ALA A 246 2.84 20.47 -11.78
C ALA A 246 3.55 21.63 -12.50
N ALA A 247 2.94 22.82 -12.52
CA ALA A 247 3.47 23.99 -13.23
C ALA A 247 4.85 24.45 -12.72
N ASP A 248 5.13 24.20 -11.44
CA ASP A 248 6.42 24.46 -10.81
C ASP A 248 6.84 23.25 -9.96
N LEU A 249 7.58 22.32 -10.58
CA LEU A 249 8.06 21.10 -9.89
C LEU A 249 9.04 21.39 -8.75
N SER A 250 9.58 22.60 -8.62
CA SER A 250 10.36 22.96 -7.41
C SER A 250 9.47 23.13 -6.17
N LYS A 251 8.15 23.24 -6.36
CA LYS A 251 7.11 23.26 -5.31
C LYS A 251 6.38 21.94 -5.18
N THR A 252 7.01 20.85 -5.59
CA THR A 252 6.57 19.47 -5.35
C THR A 252 7.70 18.70 -4.64
N ILE A 253 7.41 17.48 -4.19
CA ILE A 253 8.40 16.55 -3.68
C ILE A 253 9.19 16.07 -4.91
N SER A 254 10.29 16.73 -5.24
CA SER A 254 11.03 16.52 -6.51
C SER A 254 12.51 16.20 -6.33
N GLU A 255 12.99 16.18 -5.08
CA GLU A 255 14.34 15.80 -4.68
C GLU A 255 14.31 14.97 -3.38
N ASP A 256 15.39 14.26 -3.06
CA ASP A 256 15.44 13.37 -1.88
C ASP A 256 15.28 14.13 -0.56
N ALA A 257 15.74 15.38 -0.48
CA ALA A 257 15.60 16.23 0.70
C ALA A 257 14.13 16.60 1.02
N ASP A 258 13.24 16.40 0.06
CA ASP A 258 11.82 16.72 0.16
C ASP A 258 10.97 15.52 0.58
N ILE A 259 11.49 14.29 0.56
CA ILE A 259 10.71 13.06 0.82
C ILE A 259 9.82 13.23 2.05
N MET A 260 8.54 12.89 1.90
CA MET A 260 7.68 12.73 3.07
C MET A 260 7.87 11.33 3.63
N GLU A 261 8.54 11.27 4.78
CA GLU A 261 8.89 10.03 5.47
C GLU A 261 8.86 10.21 6.97
N ILE A 262 8.76 9.10 7.70
CA ILE A 262 8.71 9.11 9.15
C ILE A 262 9.62 8.05 9.74
N VAL A 263 10.27 8.40 10.85
CA VAL A 263 11.10 7.46 11.63
C VAL A 263 10.20 6.42 12.28
N GLN A 264 10.63 5.17 12.17
CA GLN A 264 9.97 4.03 12.79
C GLN A 264 10.76 3.57 14.02
N ASN A 265 10.10 2.84 14.90
CA ASN A 265 10.75 2.07 15.95
C ASN A 265 10.38 0.57 15.86
N ASN A 266 10.99 -0.24 16.72
CA ASN A 266 10.67 -1.65 16.88
C ASN A 266 10.02 -1.92 18.26
N GLY A 267 9.20 -0.98 18.73
CA GLY A 267 8.52 -0.97 20.02
C GLY A 267 7.16 -1.67 20.01
N TRP A 268 6.22 -1.22 20.83
CA TRP A 268 4.79 -1.59 20.72
C TRP A 268 3.96 -0.33 20.94
N ASP A 269 4.02 0.54 19.95
CA ASP A 269 3.36 1.84 19.92
C ASP A 269 3.00 2.18 18.48
N ASP A 270 2.28 3.28 18.27
CA ASP A 270 1.82 3.60 16.92
C ASP A 270 2.99 3.85 15.95
N TYR A 271 4.19 4.25 16.39
CA TYR A 271 5.36 4.45 15.53
C TYR A 271 6.17 3.17 15.25
N SER A 272 5.67 2.01 15.68
CA SER A 272 6.30 0.73 15.36
C SER A 272 6.13 0.39 13.88
N GLY A 273 7.23 0.05 13.20
CA GLY A 273 7.19 -0.23 11.77
C GLY A 273 6.29 -1.43 11.42
N PRO A 274 5.50 -1.39 10.33
CA PRO A 274 4.48 -2.41 10.03
C PRO A 274 5.06 -3.79 9.71
N TYR A 275 6.35 -3.85 9.33
CA TYR A 275 7.04 -5.10 8.98
C TYR A 275 7.91 -5.65 10.11
N THR A 276 7.87 -5.05 11.30
CA THR A 276 8.75 -5.41 12.42
C THR A 276 8.36 -6.69 13.16
N ARG A 277 7.24 -7.31 12.80
CA ARG A 277 6.73 -8.52 13.46
C ARG A 277 7.19 -9.78 12.74
N SER A 278 7.83 -10.65 13.51
CA SER A 278 8.57 -11.82 13.06
C SER A 278 7.73 -13.05 12.74
N TYR A 279 6.55 -13.16 13.33
CA TYR A 279 5.63 -14.27 13.02
C TYR A 279 5.04 -14.17 11.60
N ASN A 280 5.26 -13.05 10.92
CA ASN A 280 4.94 -12.87 9.52
C ASN A 280 6.21 -13.00 8.68
N GLN A 281 6.25 -14.01 7.79
CA GLN A 281 7.49 -14.36 7.08
C GLN A 281 7.93 -13.32 6.05
N HIS A 282 7.04 -12.40 5.64
CA HIS A 282 7.30 -11.36 4.63
C HIS A 282 8.01 -11.89 3.37
N CYS A 283 7.64 -13.10 2.94
CA CYS A 283 8.25 -13.75 1.78
C CYS A 283 7.89 -13.01 0.48
N LEU A 284 8.82 -13.01 -0.46
CA LEU A 284 8.65 -12.49 -1.81
C LEU A 284 7.41 -13.10 -2.50
N SER A 285 6.61 -12.27 -3.16
CA SER A 285 5.47 -12.73 -3.96
C SER A 285 5.92 -13.26 -5.32
N GLY A 286 5.13 -14.17 -5.91
CA GLY A 286 5.36 -14.66 -7.27
C GLY A 286 5.34 -13.53 -8.31
N THR A 287 4.43 -12.57 -8.14
CA THR A 287 4.33 -11.37 -8.98
C THR A 287 5.65 -10.58 -8.99
N LEU A 288 6.14 -10.22 -7.80
CA LEU A 288 7.30 -9.36 -7.69
C LEU A 288 8.59 -10.06 -8.11
N ALA A 289 8.71 -11.37 -7.82
CA ALA A 289 9.81 -12.19 -8.32
C ALA A 289 9.89 -12.14 -9.86
N ASN A 290 8.75 -12.22 -10.54
CA ASN A 290 8.67 -12.16 -12.00
C ASN A 290 8.94 -10.76 -12.55
N LEU A 291 8.44 -9.71 -11.89
CA LEU A 291 8.68 -8.32 -12.31
C LEU A 291 10.17 -7.94 -12.21
N MET A 292 10.88 -8.41 -11.20
CA MET A 292 12.29 -8.05 -10.96
C MET A 292 13.31 -8.92 -11.69
N THR A 293 12.98 -10.19 -12.00
CA THR A 293 13.93 -11.10 -12.68
C THR A 293 14.24 -10.61 -14.08
N ASN A 294 15.53 -10.52 -14.44
CA ASN A 294 16.05 -10.02 -15.71
C ASN A 294 15.77 -8.54 -16.03
N LEU A 295 15.02 -7.82 -15.18
CA LEU A 295 14.68 -6.42 -15.41
C LEU A 295 15.95 -5.56 -15.35
N GLY A 296 16.27 -4.91 -16.46
CA GLY A 296 17.45 -4.04 -16.59
C GLY A 296 18.76 -4.76 -16.88
N GLY A 297 18.78 -6.10 -16.95
CA GLY A 297 19.93 -6.86 -17.43
C GLY A 297 21.22 -6.75 -16.60
N ILE A 298 21.14 -6.29 -15.35
CA ILE A 298 22.31 -6.21 -14.47
C ILE A 298 22.56 -7.58 -13.85
N SER A 299 23.75 -8.12 -14.07
CA SER A 299 24.09 -9.47 -13.61
C SER A 299 24.23 -9.55 -12.09
N ILE A 300 23.86 -10.69 -11.51
CA ILE A 300 24.06 -10.97 -10.09
C ILE A 300 25.55 -10.94 -9.73
N GLN A 301 26.43 -11.43 -10.62
CA GLN A 301 27.86 -11.46 -10.38
C GLN A 301 28.47 -10.05 -10.24
N GLU A 302 27.92 -9.07 -10.97
CA GLU A 302 28.28 -7.66 -10.82
C GLU A 302 27.76 -7.07 -9.51
N GLN A 303 26.51 -7.41 -9.14
CA GLN A 303 25.87 -6.90 -7.92
C GLN A 303 26.45 -7.48 -6.63
N ARG A 304 26.78 -8.78 -6.65
CA ARG A 304 27.20 -9.61 -5.51
C ARG A 304 28.31 -10.56 -5.95
N PRO A 305 29.54 -10.05 -6.15
CA PRO A 305 30.67 -10.88 -6.59
C PRO A 305 31.10 -11.95 -5.58
N ASP A 306 30.63 -11.85 -4.34
CA ASP A 306 30.85 -12.82 -3.27
C ASP A 306 29.99 -14.08 -3.41
N ILE A 307 28.90 -14.04 -4.19
CA ILE A 307 28.06 -15.21 -4.46
C ILE A 307 28.76 -16.08 -5.51
N ALA A 308 28.94 -17.37 -5.18
CA ALA A 308 29.60 -18.30 -6.09
C ALA A 308 28.77 -18.52 -7.37
N ALA A 309 29.45 -18.50 -8.53
CA ALA A 309 28.83 -18.67 -9.84
C ALA A 309 27.98 -19.96 -9.98
N SER A 310 28.24 -21.00 -9.19
CA SER A 310 27.43 -22.23 -9.17
C SER A 310 25.98 -22.02 -8.70
N TYR A 311 25.70 -20.92 -8.00
CA TYR A 311 24.35 -20.52 -7.60
C TYR A 311 23.65 -19.63 -8.63
N ILE A 312 24.36 -19.15 -9.65
CA ILE A 312 23.83 -18.28 -10.69
C ILE A 312 23.48 -19.14 -11.89
N LYS A 313 22.25 -19.02 -12.38
CA LYS A 313 21.72 -19.80 -13.50
C LYS A 313 21.62 -18.90 -14.74
N ASP A 314 21.93 -19.45 -15.91
CA ASP A 314 21.80 -18.75 -17.19
C ASP A 314 20.40 -18.13 -17.37
N ALA A 315 20.30 -16.98 -18.06
CA ALA A 315 19.01 -16.34 -18.32
C ALA A 315 18.01 -17.24 -19.07
N ASP A 316 18.49 -18.25 -19.79
CA ASP A 316 17.65 -19.20 -20.52
C ASP A 316 17.17 -20.39 -19.67
N TYR A 317 17.32 -20.37 -18.34
CA TYR A 317 16.93 -21.45 -17.44
C TYR A 317 15.73 -21.08 -16.55
N LEU A 318 14.70 -21.94 -16.51
CA LEU A 318 13.48 -21.71 -15.71
C LEU A 318 13.53 -22.32 -14.31
N GLY A 319 14.39 -23.31 -14.07
CA GLY A 319 14.40 -24.08 -12.82
C GLY A 319 14.04 -25.55 -12.98
N LYS A 320 13.83 -26.20 -11.83
CA LYS A 320 13.29 -27.56 -11.74
C LYS A 320 11.77 -27.55 -11.91
N ARG A 321 11.23 -28.41 -12.76
CA ARG A 321 9.78 -28.50 -13.06
C ARG A 321 9.10 -29.55 -12.19
N PHE A 322 8.02 -29.15 -11.49
CA PHE A 322 7.30 -29.95 -10.51
C PHE A 322 5.77 -29.86 -10.69
N GLU A 323 5.25 -30.40 -11.79
CA GLU A 323 3.85 -30.24 -12.20
C GLU A 323 2.81 -30.85 -11.24
N LYS A 324 3.19 -31.84 -10.42
CA LYS A 324 2.28 -32.44 -9.43
C LYS A 324 2.21 -31.65 -8.13
N HIS A 325 3.18 -30.76 -7.87
CA HIS A 325 3.37 -30.12 -6.55
C HIS A 325 3.14 -28.61 -6.54
N PHE A 326 2.99 -27.99 -7.71
CA PHE A 326 2.76 -26.56 -7.86
C PHE A 326 1.52 -26.32 -8.70
N VAL A 327 0.77 -25.29 -8.33
CA VAL A 327 -0.47 -24.94 -9.04
C VAL A 327 -0.15 -24.41 -10.44
N LEU A 328 -0.84 -24.95 -11.45
CA LEU A 328 -0.68 -24.57 -12.85
C LEU A 328 -1.84 -23.71 -13.41
N ASN A 329 -2.92 -23.56 -12.63
CA ASN A 329 -4.13 -22.82 -13.02
C ASN A 329 -3.99 -21.31 -12.73
N THR A 330 -3.00 -20.70 -13.38
CA THR A 330 -2.67 -19.28 -13.28
C THR A 330 -2.04 -18.81 -14.60
N ASP A 331 -1.99 -17.51 -14.82
CA ASP A 331 -1.21 -16.86 -15.88
C ASP A 331 0.22 -16.49 -15.40
N ASN A 332 0.62 -16.90 -14.20
CA ASN A 332 1.99 -16.75 -13.73
C ASN A 332 2.96 -17.45 -14.70
N PRO A 333 3.93 -16.72 -15.28
CA PRO A 333 4.77 -17.24 -16.36
C PRO A 333 5.74 -18.32 -15.91
N THR A 334 6.02 -18.45 -14.61
CA THR A 334 6.92 -19.48 -14.04
C THR A 334 6.17 -20.52 -13.23
N LYS A 335 4.86 -20.66 -13.43
CA LYS A 335 4.05 -21.71 -12.78
C LYS A 335 4.64 -23.10 -13.01
N GLY A 336 4.69 -23.90 -11.96
CA GLY A 336 5.24 -25.26 -12.02
C GLY A 336 6.77 -25.35 -11.92
N TYR A 337 7.49 -24.23 -11.86
CA TYR A 337 8.95 -24.22 -11.79
C TYR A 337 9.45 -23.72 -10.43
N TRP A 338 10.55 -24.31 -9.98
CA TRP A 338 11.35 -23.90 -8.83
C TRP A 338 12.74 -23.51 -9.31
N MET A 339 13.11 -22.24 -9.18
CA MET A 339 14.46 -21.78 -9.49
C MET A 339 15.41 -22.28 -8.39
N ASP A 340 16.28 -23.23 -8.70
CA ASP A 340 17.24 -23.84 -7.79
C ASP A 340 18.56 -23.03 -7.69
N GLY A 341 18.42 -21.70 -7.61
CA GLY A 341 19.50 -20.71 -7.55
C GLY A 341 18.98 -19.29 -7.80
N LEU A 342 19.88 -18.41 -8.23
CA LEU A 342 19.56 -17.06 -8.70
C LEU A 342 19.47 -17.03 -10.23
N PRO A 343 18.58 -16.21 -10.81
CA PRO A 343 18.67 -15.88 -12.23
C PRO A 343 19.98 -15.13 -12.53
N GLU A 344 20.43 -15.16 -13.78
CA GLU A 344 21.63 -14.46 -14.24
C GLU A 344 21.60 -12.97 -13.92
N ASN A 345 20.44 -12.36 -14.17
CA ASN A 345 20.21 -10.93 -13.99
C ASN A 345 19.00 -10.67 -13.09
N LEU A 346 19.07 -9.59 -12.32
CA LEU A 346 18.01 -9.17 -11.41
C LEU A 346 18.02 -7.66 -11.26
N ASP A 347 16.86 -7.04 -11.04
CA ASP A 347 16.80 -5.62 -10.69
C ASP A 347 17.71 -5.33 -9.46
N PRO A 348 18.64 -4.35 -9.54
CA PRO A 348 19.57 -4.08 -8.44
C PRO A 348 18.93 -3.75 -7.09
N ARG A 349 17.68 -3.26 -7.08
CA ARG A 349 16.95 -2.96 -5.84
C ARG A 349 16.48 -4.24 -5.13
N ALA A 350 16.36 -5.35 -5.85
CA ALA A 350 15.81 -6.59 -5.33
C ALA A 350 16.62 -7.18 -4.17
N LEU A 351 17.94 -7.27 -4.28
CA LEU A 351 18.81 -7.80 -3.22
C LEU A 351 19.07 -6.81 -2.08
N LYS A 352 18.77 -5.52 -2.29
CA LYS A 352 18.72 -4.54 -1.19
C LYS A 352 17.45 -4.70 -0.36
N LEU A 353 16.33 -5.00 -1.03
CA LEU A 353 15.03 -5.21 -0.39
C LEU A 353 14.89 -6.57 0.28
N TYR A 354 15.31 -7.65 -0.38
CA TYR A 354 15.07 -9.02 0.05
C TYR A 354 16.36 -9.72 0.48
N TYR A 355 16.29 -10.37 1.64
CA TYR A 355 17.31 -11.29 2.15
C TYR A 355 17.09 -12.69 1.53
N LEU A 356 18.14 -13.23 0.90
CA LEU A 356 18.11 -14.56 0.28
C LEU A 356 18.25 -15.67 1.33
N PRO A 357 17.66 -16.85 1.11
CA PRO A 357 17.82 -17.97 2.03
C PRO A 357 19.30 -18.37 2.18
N TYR A 358 19.76 -18.38 3.42
CA TYR A 358 21.14 -18.72 3.82
C TYR A 358 22.25 -17.82 3.27
N ASP A 359 21.95 -16.59 2.87
CA ASP A 359 22.96 -15.61 2.46
C ASP A 359 23.56 -14.89 3.69
N SER A 360 24.54 -15.51 4.35
CA SER A 360 25.17 -14.92 5.54
C SER A 360 25.98 -13.65 5.27
N ASN A 361 26.21 -13.28 4.01
CA ASN A 361 27.03 -12.13 3.63
C ASN A 361 26.18 -10.91 3.25
N ALA A 362 24.85 -11.02 3.23
CA ALA A 362 23.97 -9.93 2.83
C ALA A 362 24.00 -8.75 3.82
N ASP A 363 24.04 -7.52 3.31
CA ASP A 363 23.95 -6.29 4.12
C ASP A 363 22.64 -6.21 4.93
N ASN A 364 21.57 -6.82 4.42
CA ASN A 364 20.23 -6.81 4.98
C ASN A 364 19.88 -8.11 5.74
N THR A 365 20.89 -8.80 6.28
CA THR A 365 20.74 -10.08 6.99
C THR A 365 19.65 -10.06 8.06
N ILE A 366 18.82 -11.10 8.08
CA ILE A 366 17.79 -11.37 9.10
C ILE A 366 18.20 -12.55 9.98
N ASP A 367 18.06 -12.42 11.31
CA ASP A 367 18.20 -13.55 12.22
C ASP A 367 16.93 -14.41 12.29
N ILE A 368 16.76 -15.25 11.27
CA ILE A 368 15.67 -16.24 11.23
C ILE A 368 15.77 -17.29 12.35
N GLY A 369 16.94 -17.46 12.98
CA GLY A 369 17.16 -18.48 14.01
C GLY A 369 16.40 -18.20 15.31
N SER A 370 16.09 -16.92 15.55
CA SER A 370 15.22 -16.47 16.63
C SER A 370 13.74 -16.77 16.38
N GLU A 371 13.34 -16.91 15.10
CA GLU A 371 11.94 -17.06 14.66
C GLU A 371 11.57 -18.53 14.43
N VAL A 372 12.49 -19.26 13.78
CA VAL A 372 12.33 -20.68 13.43
C VAL A 372 13.67 -21.40 13.49
N LYS A 373 13.64 -22.72 13.60
CA LYS A 373 14.85 -23.53 13.44
C LYS A 373 15.33 -23.53 11.98
N LYS A 374 16.63 -23.35 11.78
CA LYS A 374 17.29 -23.43 10.46
C LYS A 374 17.41 -24.89 10.03
N TYR A 375 16.79 -25.23 8.90
CA TYR A 375 16.68 -26.61 8.42
C TYR A 375 16.97 -26.71 6.92
N LYS A 376 18.24 -26.52 6.56
CA LYS A 376 18.68 -26.57 5.16
C LYS A 376 18.37 -27.94 4.55
N GLY A 377 17.80 -27.95 3.35
CA GLY A 377 17.50 -29.18 2.60
C GLY A 377 16.53 -30.15 3.28
N THR A 378 15.79 -29.70 4.31
CA THR A 378 14.94 -30.59 5.10
C THR A 378 13.51 -30.68 4.57
N PHE A 379 13.00 -29.58 4.03
CA PHE A 379 11.66 -29.52 3.44
C PHE A 379 11.69 -30.00 1.99
N GLY A 380 10.60 -30.60 1.53
CA GLY A 380 10.56 -31.16 0.19
C GLY A 380 9.16 -31.34 -0.37
N LEU A 381 9.12 -32.16 -1.42
CA LEU A 381 7.93 -32.51 -2.17
C LEU A 381 7.69 -34.01 -1.99
N ILE A 382 6.63 -34.36 -1.28
CA ILE A 382 6.30 -35.74 -0.90
C ILE A 382 5.62 -36.41 -2.09
N SER A 383 6.03 -37.61 -2.47
CA SER A 383 5.40 -38.31 -3.58
C SER A 383 3.91 -38.58 -3.31
N PHE A 384 3.10 -38.45 -4.38
CA PHE A 384 1.70 -38.84 -4.36
C PHE A 384 1.52 -40.36 -4.48
N GLU A 385 2.54 -41.08 -4.96
CA GLU A 385 2.53 -42.53 -5.11
C GLU A 385 3.06 -43.27 -3.86
N ASP A 386 4.05 -42.70 -3.18
CA ASP A 386 4.68 -43.26 -1.98
C ASP A 386 5.00 -42.14 -0.96
N GLU A 387 4.27 -42.08 0.14
CA GLU A 387 4.43 -41.02 1.16
C GLU A 387 5.79 -41.08 1.90
N THR A 388 6.56 -42.16 1.72
CA THR A 388 7.92 -42.27 2.27
C THR A 388 8.99 -41.69 1.33
N ASP A 389 8.66 -41.47 0.06
CA ASP A 389 9.53 -40.84 -0.91
C ASP A 389 9.31 -39.32 -0.91
N THR A 390 10.40 -38.56 -0.79
CA THR A 390 10.35 -37.10 -0.71
C THR A 390 11.55 -36.49 -1.42
N ILE A 391 11.27 -35.67 -2.42
CA ILE A 391 12.28 -34.87 -3.12
C ILE A 391 12.64 -33.69 -2.23
N LYS A 392 13.83 -33.70 -1.64
CA LYS A 392 14.31 -32.61 -0.77
C LYS A 392 14.75 -31.41 -1.60
N ILE A 393 14.39 -30.22 -1.12
CA ILE A 393 14.68 -28.96 -1.81
C ILE A 393 15.63 -28.13 -0.97
N ASP A 394 16.73 -27.69 -1.58
CA ASP A 394 17.65 -26.72 -1.01
C ASP A 394 17.34 -25.33 -1.58
N GLY A 395 16.76 -24.45 -0.76
CA GLY A 395 16.46 -23.07 -1.15
C GLY A 395 17.64 -22.10 -1.05
N THR A 396 18.85 -22.56 -0.75
CA THR A 396 20.05 -21.70 -0.63
C THR A 396 20.24 -20.82 -1.86
N TYR A 397 20.33 -19.50 -1.65
CA TYR A 397 20.40 -18.48 -2.72
C TYR A 397 19.29 -18.59 -3.77
N SER A 398 18.12 -19.14 -3.44
CA SER A 398 17.04 -19.26 -4.43
C SER A 398 16.19 -17.99 -4.56
N TRP A 399 15.86 -17.58 -5.78
CA TRP A 399 14.95 -16.46 -6.07
C TRP A 399 13.58 -16.98 -6.53
N ASN A 400 12.79 -17.43 -5.57
CA ASN A 400 11.41 -17.89 -5.80
C ASN A 400 10.42 -16.99 -5.07
N GLY A 401 9.29 -16.71 -5.70
CA GLY A 401 8.14 -16.06 -5.06
C GLY A 401 6.98 -17.04 -4.92
N ILE A 402 6.11 -16.82 -3.93
CA ILE A 402 4.89 -17.62 -3.76
C ILE A 402 3.76 -16.95 -4.55
N PRO A 403 3.15 -17.62 -5.55
CA PRO A 403 1.98 -17.08 -6.25
C PRO A 403 0.84 -16.86 -5.28
N ALA A 404 0.08 -15.78 -5.46
CA ALA A 404 -1.14 -15.58 -4.70
C ALA A 404 -2.13 -16.72 -4.97
N GLY A 405 -2.97 -17.06 -4.00
CA GLY A 405 -3.96 -18.15 -4.03
C GLY A 405 -3.45 -19.48 -3.55
N THR A 406 -2.12 -19.63 -3.47
CA THR A 406 -1.48 -20.91 -3.21
C THR A 406 -1.73 -21.36 -1.77
N THR A 407 -2.68 -22.28 -1.59
CA THR A 407 -3.02 -22.82 -0.26
C THR A 407 -3.36 -24.29 -0.32
N THR A 408 -3.05 -25.04 0.75
CA THR A 408 -3.50 -26.44 0.90
C THR A 408 -5.02 -26.58 0.95
N SER A 409 -5.73 -25.54 1.39
CA SER A 409 -7.19 -25.53 1.53
C SER A 409 -7.89 -25.65 0.19
N PHE A 410 -7.33 -25.03 -0.85
CA PHE A 410 -7.97 -24.94 -2.16
C PHE A 410 -7.18 -25.58 -3.30
N SER A 411 -5.91 -25.97 -3.07
CA SER A 411 -5.04 -26.53 -4.11
C SER A 411 -4.54 -27.94 -3.73
N PRO A 412 -5.15 -29.02 -4.25
CA PRO A 412 -4.68 -30.39 -4.04
C PRO A 412 -3.20 -30.62 -4.33
N SER A 413 -2.65 -29.99 -5.37
CA SER A 413 -1.21 -30.09 -5.71
C SER A 413 -0.32 -29.60 -4.58
N MET A 414 -0.82 -28.68 -3.74
CA MET A 414 -0.09 -28.15 -2.59
C MET A 414 -0.12 -29.06 -1.37
N SER A 415 -0.99 -30.07 -1.32
CA SER A 415 -1.13 -30.94 -0.13
C SER A 415 0.13 -31.75 0.21
N LYS A 416 1.01 -31.94 -0.78
CA LYS A 416 2.29 -32.67 -0.65
C LYS A 416 3.52 -31.79 -0.92
N ASN A 417 3.34 -30.48 -1.00
CA ASN A 417 4.44 -29.52 -1.16
C ASN A 417 4.74 -28.84 0.17
N GLU A 418 5.83 -29.18 0.84
CA GLU A 418 6.12 -28.62 2.17
C GLU A 418 6.57 -27.15 2.13
N LEU A 419 7.05 -26.64 0.98
CA LEU A 419 7.77 -25.37 0.88
C LEU A 419 6.95 -24.15 1.30
N PRO A 420 5.72 -23.93 0.79
CA PRO A 420 4.92 -22.78 1.20
C PRO A 420 3.95 -23.11 2.35
N ASN A 421 3.98 -24.33 2.91
CA ASN A 421 2.94 -24.82 3.81
C ASN A 421 3.23 -24.61 5.30
N SER A 422 4.45 -24.24 5.69
CA SER A 422 4.78 -23.91 7.07
C SER A 422 5.65 -22.66 7.17
N SER A 423 5.57 -21.95 8.30
CA SER A 423 6.43 -20.80 8.59
C SER A 423 7.91 -21.14 8.47
N SER A 424 8.31 -22.31 8.99
CA SER A 424 9.69 -22.78 8.92
C SER A 424 10.12 -23.02 7.48
N ALA A 425 9.31 -23.71 6.66
CA ALA A 425 9.65 -23.97 5.28
C ALA A 425 9.78 -22.68 4.46
N ARG A 426 8.89 -21.70 4.69
CA ARG A 426 8.93 -20.39 4.04
C ARG A 426 10.22 -19.62 4.33
N LEU A 427 10.53 -19.42 5.61
CA LEU A 427 11.71 -18.67 6.06
C LEU A 427 13.04 -19.34 5.69
N ASN A 428 13.04 -20.65 5.43
CA ASN A 428 14.24 -21.39 5.03
C ASN A 428 14.42 -21.50 3.51
N ASN A 429 13.39 -21.25 2.69
CA ASN A 429 13.46 -21.52 1.25
C ASN A 429 13.09 -20.34 0.34
N TYR A 430 12.48 -19.28 0.84
CA TYR A 430 12.08 -18.12 0.01
C TYR A 430 12.81 -16.86 0.46
N PRO A 431 13.14 -15.93 -0.47
CA PRO A 431 13.56 -14.59 -0.10
C PRO A 431 12.52 -13.92 0.79
N ILE A 432 12.99 -13.21 1.81
CA ILE A 432 12.16 -12.50 2.79
C ILE A 432 12.55 -11.04 2.81
N LEU A 433 11.62 -10.16 3.16
CA LEU A 433 11.93 -8.74 3.33
C LEU A 433 13.12 -8.58 4.32
N GLY A 434 14.09 -7.75 3.95
CA GLY A 434 15.37 -7.61 4.65
C GLY A 434 15.27 -6.80 5.95
N SER A 435 16.38 -6.76 6.68
CA SER A 435 16.44 -6.17 8.02
C SER A 435 16.26 -4.66 8.05
N GLN A 436 16.43 -3.97 6.92
CA GLN A 436 16.17 -2.53 6.82
C GLN A 436 14.72 -2.18 7.20
N ALA A 437 13.75 -2.95 6.68
CA ALA A 437 12.34 -2.77 6.98
C ALA A 437 11.93 -3.53 8.26
N ARG A 438 12.43 -4.76 8.43
CA ARG A 438 12.02 -5.65 9.53
C ARG A 438 12.59 -5.26 10.89
N ASP A 439 13.72 -4.55 10.93
CA ASP A 439 14.25 -4.01 12.19
C ASP A 439 13.91 -2.53 12.36
N ALA A 440 13.06 -1.95 11.49
CA ALA A 440 12.74 -0.52 11.46
C ALA A 440 13.98 0.40 11.37
N LYS A 441 14.98 0.02 10.56
CA LYS A 441 16.19 0.83 10.33
C LYS A 441 15.97 1.93 9.32
N GLU A 442 15.11 1.69 8.33
CA GLU A 442 14.71 2.70 7.34
C GLU A 442 13.48 3.48 7.79
N LYS A 443 13.25 4.64 7.19
CA LYS A 443 12.06 5.44 7.44
C LYS A 443 10.91 4.98 6.54
N MET A 444 9.68 5.09 7.04
CA MET A 444 8.49 4.76 6.25
C MET A 444 8.16 5.92 5.33
N VAL A 445 8.07 5.65 4.03
CA VAL A 445 7.83 6.66 2.99
C VAL A 445 6.32 6.81 2.71
N TYR A 446 5.85 8.05 2.68
CA TYR A 446 4.48 8.45 2.29
C TYR A 446 4.43 9.03 0.88
N PHE A 447 5.49 9.71 0.46
CA PHE A 447 5.65 10.23 -0.89
C PHE A 447 7.14 10.44 -1.20
N GLY A 448 7.64 9.79 -2.25
CA GLY A 448 9.01 9.97 -2.73
C GLY A 448 9.09 10.78 -4.04
N PRO A 449 10.21 11.43 -4.35
CA PRO A 449 10.34 12.28 -5.52
C PRO A 449 10.23 11.51 -6.83
N TRP A 450 10.58 10.22 -6.85
CA TRP A 450 10.37 9.35 -8.01
C TRP A 450 8.90 9.34 -8.46
N GLU A 451 7.95 9.36 -7.53
CA GLU A 451 6.54 9.32 -7.86
C GLU A 451 6.09 10.58 -8.58
N THR A 452 6.55 11.77 -8.18
CA THR A 452 6.27 13.03 -8.89
C THR A 452 6.62 12.91 -10.37
N TYR A 453 7.80 12.39 -10.68
CA TYR A 453 8.23 12.26 -12.07
C TYR A 453 7.53 11.11 -12.82
N PHE A 454 7.17 10.01 -12.16
CA PHE A 454 6.30 9.00 -12.79
C PHE A 454 4.90 9.54 -13.09
N LEU A 455 4.34 10.38 -12.21
CA LEU A 455 3.07 11.07 -12.44
C LEU A 455 3.16 12.04 -13.61
N VAL A 456 4.28 12.78 -13.75
CA VAL A 456 4.53 13.65 -14.91
C VAL A 456 4.67 12.84 -16.19
N ALA A 457 5.41 11.72 -16.16
CA ALA A 457 5.55 10.83 -17.31
C ALA A 457 4.18 10.28 -17.76
N GLU A 458 3.36 9.80 -16.82
CA GLU A 458 1.99 9.36 -17.11
C GLU A 458 1.14 10.50 -17.67
N ALA A 459 1.21 11.71 -17.12
CA ALA A 459 0.46 12.86 -17.58
C ALA A 459 0.84 13.27 -19.01
N LEU A 460 2.11 13.17 -19.38
CA LEU A 460 2.59 13.44 -20.74
C LEU A 460 2.09 12.38 -21.73
N GLU A 461 2.17 11.09 -21.38
CA GLU A 461 1.63 9.99 -22.20
C GLU A 461 0.11 10.10 -22.39
N ARG A 462 -0.61 10.56 -21.37
CA ARG A 462 -2.07 10.81 -21.43
C ARG A 462 -2.44 12.14 -22.08
N GLN A 463 -1.47 12.96 -22.45
CA GLN A 463 -1.67 14.32 -22.97
C GLN A 463 -2.45 15.23 -21.99
N TRP A 464 -2.34 14.97 -20.68
CA TRP A 464 -2.84 15.86 -19.64
C TRP A 464 -2.04 17.13 -19.56
N VAL A 465 -0.75 17.07 -19.84
CA VAL A 465 0.18 18.22 -19.87
C VAL A 465 1.01 18.16 -21.14
N THR A 466 1.54 19.30 -21.55
CA THR A 466 2.56 19.43 -22.59
C THR A 466 3.94 19.58 -21.95
N PRO A 467 5.04 19.28 -22.65
CA PRO A 467 6.39 19.49 -22.12
C PRO A 467 6.61 20.91 -21.58
N GLY A 468 6.07 21.94 -22.23
CA GLY A 468 6.19 23.32 -21.80
C GLY A 468 5.49 23.63 -20.46
N GLU A 469 4.43 22.91 -20.13
CA GLU A 469 3.69 23.05 -18.86
C GLU A 469 4.39 22.36 -17.68
N VAL A 470 5.40 21.52 -17.94
CA VAL A 470 6.15 20.78 -16.90
C VAL A 470 7.67 20.97 -17.05
N GLY A 471 8.09 22.22 -17.27
CA GLY A 471 9.50 22.60 -17.25
C GLY A 471 10.34 22.03 -18.41
N GLY A 472 9.72 21.72 -19.55
CA GLY A 472 10.37 21.17 -20.74
C GLY A 472 10.62 19.67 -20.70
N LEU A 473 10.11 18.95 -19.70
CA LEU A 473 10.27 17.50 -19.59
C LEU A 473 9.50 16.77 -20.69
N THR A 474 10.18 15.81 -21.33
CA THR A 474 9.52 14.76 -22.13
C THR A 474 9.11 13.61 -21.20
N ALA A 475 8.21 12.74 -21.66
CA ALA A 475 7.76 11.59 -20.88
C ALA A 475 8.94 10.65 -20.55
N GLU A 476 9.83 10.43 -21.53
CA GLU A 476 11.08 9.68 -21.35
C GLU A 476 11.99 10.32 -20.30
N ASN A 477 12.22 11.64 -20.36
CA ASN A 477 13.11 12.31 -19.41
C ASN A 477 12.53 12.29 -17.99
N ALA A 478 11.22 12.43 -17.83
CA ALA A 478 10.54 12.29 -16.55
C ALA A 478 10.65 10.84 -16.02
N TYR A 479 10.38 9.84 -16.86
CA TYR A 479 10.57 8.42 -16.52
C TYR A 479 12.02 8.11 -16.10
N ASN A 480 13.01 8.52 -16.89
CA ASN A 480 14.42 8.28 -16.60
C ASN A 480 14.86 8.97 -15.30
N LYS A 481 14.37 10.18 -15.03
CA LYS A 481 14.61 10.91 -13.77
C LYS A 481 13.99 10.17 -12.59
N ALA A 482 12.76 9.67 -12.73
CA ALA A 482 12.07 8.91 -11.70
C ALA A 482 12.83 7.63 -11.31
N VAL A 483 13.27 6.85 -12.31
CA VAL A 483 14.10 5.65 -12.10
C VAL A 483 15.42 6.01 -11.41
N LYS A 484 16.06 7.11 -11.80
CA LYS A 484 17.29 7.58 -11.18
C LYS A 484 17.10 7.90 -9.69
N LEU A 485 16.04 8.61 -9.34
CA LEU A 485 15.70 8.95 -7.95
C LEU A 485 15.40 7.70 -7.14
N SER A 486 14.71 6.71 -7.72
CA SER A 486 14.53 5.40 -7.10
C SER A 486 15.89 4.73 -6.83
N PHE A 487 16.82 4.75 -7.79
CA PHE A 487 18.14 4.17 -7.62
C PHE A 487 19.00 4.88 -6.56
N ILE A 488 18.81 6.19 -6.39
CA ILE A 488 19.44 6.94 -5.29
C ILE A 488 18.85 6.49 -3.95
N HIS A 489 17.53 6.45 -3.83
CA HIS A 489 16.83 6.02 -2.62
C HIS A 489 17.26 4.62 -2.15
N PHE A 490 17.38 3.66 -3.07
CA PHE A 490 17.80 2.29 -2.77
C PHE A 490 19.33 2.09 -2.67
N GLY A 491 20.13 3.14 -2.88
CA GLY A 491 21.60 3.04 -2.79
C GLY A 491 22.23 2.16 -3.87
N VAL A 492 21.67 2.18 -5.09
CA VAL A 492 22.09 1.36 -6.24
C VAL A 492 22.41 2.19 -7.49
N SER A 493 22.71 3.49 -7.29
CA SER A 493 22.96 4.45 -8.38
C SER A 493 24.09 4.07 -9.32
N GLN A 494 25.04 3.25 -8.87
CA GLN A 494 26.15 2.77 -9.70
C GLN A 494 25.71 1.97 -10.92
N TYR A 495 24.53 1.34 -10.88
CA TYR A 495 24.00 0.54 -11.99
C TYR A 495 23.07 1.31 -12.92
N TYR A 496 22.81 2.61 -12.65
CA TYR A 496 21.75 3.34 -13.32
C TYR A 496 21.93 3.45 -14.83
N ASP A 497 23.13 3.80 -15.30
CA ASP A 497 23.38 4.08 -16.72
C ASP A 497 23.20 2.81 -17.58
N ASP A 498 23.74 1.67 -17.10
CA ASP A 498 23.56 0.38 -17.77
C ASP A 498 22.11 -0.09 -17.68
N TYR A 499 21.48 0.05 -16.51
CA TYR A 499 20.10 -0.35 -16.28
C TYR A 499 19.16 0.40 -17.22
N ILE A 500 19.14 1.73 -17.22
CA ILE A 500 18.12 2.51 -17.95
C ILE A 500 18.19 2.34 -19.47
N SER A 501 19.35 1.93 -20.00
CA SER A 501 19.55 1.65 -21.43
C SER A 501 19.17 0.23 -21.85
N SER A 502 18.92 -0.65 -20.89
CA SER A 502 18.72 -2.07 -21.14
C SER A 502 17.41 -2.39 -21.84
N ARG A 503 17.51 -3.25 -22.85
CA ARG A 503 16.39 -3.79 -23.62
C ARG A 503 15.96 -5.18 -23.14
N GLU A 504 16.60 -5.71 -22.10
CA GLU A 504 16.29 -7.02 -21.55
C GLU A 504 14.86 -7.07 -21.00
N TYR A 505 14.13 -8.12 -21.36
CA TYR A 505 12.78 -8.36 -20.87
C TYR A 505 12.82 -9.05 -19.51
N ASN A 506 12.07 -8.54 -18.54
CA ASN A 506 11.75 -9.31 -17.36
C ASN A 506 10.81 -10.50 -17.69
N ARG A 507 10.45 -11.32 -16.70
CA ARG A 507 9.59 -12.50 -16.91
C ARG A 507 8.15 -12.17 -17.31
N VAL A 508 7.75 -10.90 -17.35
CA VAL A 508 6.42 -10.51 -17.85
C VAL A 508 6.49 -9.82 -19.21
N GLY A 509 7.67 -9.75 -19.82
CA GLY A 509 7.87 -9.16 -21.14
C GLY A 509 8.06 -7.64 -21.11
N THR A 510 8.32 -7.04 -19.96
CA THR A 510 8.61 -5.60 -19.82
C THR A 510 10.12 -5.38 -19.77
N SER A 511 10.63 -4.46 -20.60
CA SER A 511 12.01 -3.97 -20.55
C SER A 511 12.06 -2.54 -20.00
N VAL A 512 13.24 -2.03 -19.67
CA VAL A 512 13.38 -0.72 -18.98
C VAL A 512 13.68 0.44 -19.92
N ALA A 513 14.41 0.22 -21.03
CA ALA A 513 14.64 1.25 -22.02
C ALA A 513 13.29 1.79 -22.53
N TYR A 514 13.07 3.10 -22.34
CA TYR A 514 11.76 3.71 -22.50
C TYR A 514 11.17 3.50 -23.90
N ASN A 515 11.96 3.80 -24.93
CA ASN A 515 11.56 3.69 -26.33
C ASN A 515 11.66 2.26 -26.90
N HIS A 516 12.07 1.26 -26.10
CA HIS A 516 12.01 -0.13 -26.54
C HIS A 516 10.62 -0.70 -26.26
N THR A 517 9.74 -0.59 -27.25
CA THR A 517 8.33 -1.01 -27.13
C THR A 517 7.98 -2.24 -27.97
N ASP A 518 8.99 -2.94 -28.49
CA ASP A 518 8.76 -4.20 -29.21
C ASP A 518 8.09 -5.21 -28.25
N PRO A 519 7.06 -5.96 -28.69
CA PRO A 519 6.49 -7.02 -27.87
C PRO A 519 7.51 -8.15 -27.65
N ALA A 520 7.58 -8.66 -26.43
CA ALA A 520 8.37 -9.85 -26.14
C ALA A 520 7.82 -11.06 -26.90
N SER A 521 8.69 -11.77 -27.62
CA SER A 521 8.34 -12.96 -28.38
C SER A 521 8.66 -14.22 -27.57
N SER A 522 8.00 -15.34 -27.89
CA SER A 522 8.30 -16.62 -27.24
C SER A 522 9.76 -17.01 -27.41
N VAL A 523 10.36 -17.58 -26.36
CA VAL A 523 11.76 -17.99 -26.33
C VAL A 523 11.88 -19.44 -25.87
N THR A 524 12.92 -20.12 -26.35
CA THR A 524 13.23 -21.47 -25.87
C THR A 524 13.98 -21.36 -24.55
N MET A 525 13.47 -22.02 -23.52
CA MET A 525 14.07 -22.04 -22.19
C MET A 525 14.41 -23.48 -21.79
N LYS A 526 15.52 -23.66 -21.08
CA LYS A 526 15.94 -24.90 -20.45
C LYS A 526 15.21 -25.09 -19.11
N TYR A 527 15.00 -26.35 -18.75
CA TYR A 527 14.56 -26.74 -17.42
C TYR A 527 15.12 -28.12 -17.06
N VAL A 528 15.06 -28.48 -15.79
CA VAL A 528 15.31 -29.86 -15.33
C VAL A 528 13.98 -30.44 -14.86
N ASP A 529 13.61 -31.63 -15.33
CA ASP A 529 12.46 -32.35 -14.77
C ASP A 529 12.77 -32.70 -13.31
N GLY A 530 11.99 -32.16 -12.38
CA GLY A 530 12.27 -32.26 -10.96
C GLY A 530 12.09 -33.67 -10.38
N TYR A 531 11.45 -34.59 -11.11
CA TYR A 531 11.20 -35.97 -10.66
C TYR A 531 12.25 -36.96 -11.19
N THR A 532 12.85 -36.66 -12.34
CA THR A 532 13.76 -37.59 -13.06
C THR A 532 15.17 -37.03 -13.23
N ASP A 533 15.39 -35.77 -12.85
CA ASP A 533 16.61 -34.99 -13.07
C ASP A 533 17.08 -34.98 -14.54
N GLN A 534 16.16 -35.18 -15.48
CA GLN A 534 16.44 -35.08 -16.92
C GLN A 534 16.34 -33.63 -17.39
N GLU A 535 17.30 -33.20 -18.21
CA GLU A 535 17.28 -31.90 -18.86
C GLU A 535 16.22 -31.87 -19.98
N GLY A 536 15.58 -30.72 -20.15
CA GLY A 536 14.59 -30.49 -21.19
C GLY A 536 14.53 -29.04 -21.62
N THR A 537 13.74 -28.78 -22.67
CA THR A 537 13.47 -27.43 -23.17
C THR A 537 11.97 -27.20 -23.31
N VAL A 538 11.53 -25.96 -23.11
CA VAL A 538 10.14 -25.53 -23.29
C VAL A 538 10.08 -24.23 -24.08
N GLN A 539 9.01 -24.06 -24.87
CA GLN A 539 8.70 -22.75 -25.45
C GLN A 539 8.03 -21.89 -24.38
N TYR A 540 8.80 -20.98 -23.80
CA TYR A 540 8.33 -20.04 -22.81
C TYR A 540 7.54 -18.92 -23.49
N GLN A 541 6.32 -18.70 -23.00
CA GLN A 541 5.41 -17.68 -23.49
C GLN A 541 5.35 -16.56 -22.45
N TYR A 542 5.74 -15.36 -22.84
CA TYR A 542 5.49 -14.18 -22.03
C TYR A 542 3.96 -13.98 -21.86
N PRO A 543 3.50 -13.42 -20.72
CA PRO A 543 2.09 -13.09 -20.55
C PRO A 543 1.59 -12.18 -21.67
N ASP A 544 0.42 -12.52 -22.22
CA ASP A 544 -0.22 -11.72 -23.26
C ASP A 544 -0.96 -10.54 -22.63
N GLY A 545 -0.42 -9.34 -22.82
CA GLY A 545 -0.98 -8.10 -22.32
C GLY A 545 -2.43 -7.83 -22.73
N THR A 546 -2.87 -8.30 -23.91
CA THR A 546 -4.26 -8.15 -24.36
C THR A 546 -5.25 -8.96 -23.52
N ARG A 547 -4.74 -9.93 -22.75
CA ARG A 547 -5.51 -10.80 -21.84
C ARG A 547 -5.36 -10.39 -20.38
N THR A 548 -4.69 -9.27 -20.10
CA THR A 548 -4.55 -8.69 -18.75
C THR A 548 -5.64 -7.67 -18.48
N LEU A 549 -5.78 -7.23 -17.23
CA LEU A 549 -6.70 -6.14 -16.87
C LEU A 549 -6.37 -4.83 -17.60
N TYR A 550 -5.10 -4.61 -17.93
CA TYR A 550 -4.66 -3.45 -18.70
C TYR A 550 -5.13 -3.50 -20.16
N GLY A 551 -5.22 -4.70 -20.75
CA GLY A 551 -5.72 -4.93 -22.11
C GLY A 551 -4.81 -4.44 -23.25
N ASN A 552 -3.59 -3.96 -22.96
CA ASN A 552 -2.60 -3.51 -23.95
C ASN A 552 -1.25 -4.22 -23.75
N GLN A 553 -0.24 -3.87 -24.55
CA GLN A 553 1.06 -4.56 -24.54
C GLN A 553 1.81 -4.33 -23.22
N LEU A 554 2.43 -5.38 -22.67
CA LEU A 554 3.19 -5.28 -21.41
C LEU A 554 4.58 -4.62 -21.56
N ASN A 555 4.94 -4.14 -22.75
CA ASN A 555 6.18 -3.40 -22.98
C ASN A 555 5.94 -1.98 -23.56
N ASP A 556 4.74 -1.42 -23.45
CA ASP A 556 4.50 -0.03 -23.83
C ASP A 556 4.98 0.97 -22.76
N HIS A 557 4.87 2.27 -23.04
CA HIS A 557 5.35 3.30 -22.12
C HIS A 557 4.63 3.26 -20.76
N LEU A 558 3.33 3.00 -20.72
CA LEU A 558 2.57 2.97 -19.48
C LEU A 558 2.95 1.72 -18.65
N SER A 559 3.06 0.54 -19.27
CA SER A 559 3.49 -0.66 -18.56
C SER A 559 4.88 -0.49 -17.94
N LYS A 560 5.80 0.23 -18.61
CA LYS A 560 7.12 0.60 -18.08
C LYS A 560 7.03 1.55 -16.91
N ILE A 561 6.25 2.64 -17.04
CA ILE A 561 6.04 3.63 -15.98
C ILE A 561 5.50 2.94 -14.72
N PHE A 562 4.44 2.12 -14.85
CA PHE A 562 3.83 1.46 -13.69
C PHE A 562 4.68 0.34 -13.11
N THR A 563 5.42 -0.42 -13.93
CA THR A 563 6.39 -1.42 -13.42
C THR A 563 7.47 -0.74 -12.57
N GLN A 564 8.06 0.36 -13.06
CA GLN A 564 9.07 1.10 -12.32
C GLN A 564 8.52 1.83 -11.10
N LYS A 565 7.35 2.45 -11.22
CA LYS A 565 6.65 3.12 -10.11
C LYS A 565 6.34 2.13 -8.99
N TYR A 566 5.84 0.95 -9.33
CA TYR A 566 5.56 -0.13 -8.39
C TYR A 566 6.80 -0.57 -7.61
N ILE A 567 7.93 -0.79 -8.30
CA ILE A 567 9.18 -1.18 -7.66
C ILE A 567 9.73 -0.04 -6.78
N ALA A 568 9.66 1.20 -7.25
CA ALA A 568 10.12 2.36 -6.49
C ALA A 568 9.30 2.62 -5.20
N GLN A 569 8.09 2.06 -5.12
CA GLN A 569 7.15 2.21 -4.02
C GLN A 569 7.30 1.14 -2.92
N LEU A 570 8.16 0.15 -3.11
CA LEU A 570 8.45 -0.87 -2.11
C LEU A 570 9.21 -0.28 -0.90
N PRO A 571 9.01 -0.81 0.33
CA PRO A 571 7.92 -1.70 0.73
C PRO A 571 6.68 -0.96 1.23
N TYR A 572 6.70 0.37 1.41
CA TYR A 572 5.71 1.07 2.23
C TYR A 572 4.45 1.56 1.50
N LEU A 573 4.54 1.88 0.20
CA LEU A 573 3.41 2.47 -0.54
C LEU A 573 2.46 1.39 -1.11
N VAL A 574 2.15 0.39 -0.28
CA VAL A 574 1.28 -0.75 -0.61
C VAL A 574 -0.12 -0.32 -1.03
N GLN A 575 -0.73 0.62 -0.30
CA GLN A 575 -2.07 1.09 -0.63
C GLN A 575 -2.09 1.77 -2.00
N GLU A 576 -1.08 2.60 -2.29
CA GLU A 576 -0.98 3.32 -3.57
C GLU A 576 -0.77 2.36 -4.74
N CYS A 577 0.07 1.33 -4.58
CA CYS A 577 0.26 0.28 -5.58
C CYS A 577 -1.04 -0.50 -5.85
N TRP A 578 -1.79 -0.85 -4.80
CA TRP A 578 -3.09 -1.51 -4.97
C TRP A 578 -4.12 -0.58 -5.64
N SER A 579 -4.13 0.70 -5.28
CA SER A 579 -4.98 1.69 -5.94
C SER A 579 -4.61 1.91 -7.40
N ASP A 580 -3.33 1.94 -7.75
CA ASP A 580 -2.90 2.04 -9.16
C ASP A 580 -3.30 0.79 -9.95
N TYR A 581 -3.13 -0.40 -9.39
CA TYR A 581 -3.60 -1.61 -10.07
C TYR A 581 -5.12 -1.61 -10.32
N ARG A 582 -5.94 -1.21 -9.34
CA ARG A 582 -7.40 -1.04 -9.52
C ARG A 582 -7.77 0.06 -10.53
N ARG A 583 -6.90 1.06 -10.67
CA ARG A 583 -7.08 2.17 -11.61
C ARG A 583 -6.68 1.78 -13.02
N VAL A 584 -5.57 1.09 -13.25
CA VAL A 584 -5.02 0.91 -14.61
C VAL A 584 -4.80 -0.54 -15.01
N GLY A 585 -4.90 -1.50 -14.09
CA GLY A 585 -4.55 -2.90 -14.36
C GLY A 585 -3.05 -3.15 -14.52
N LEU A 586 -2.22 -2.22 -14.04
CA LEU A 586 -0.76 -2.26 -14.12
C LEU A 586 -0.10 -2.07 -12.73
N PRO A 587 1.10 -2.62 -12.51
CA PRO A 587 1.84 -3.51 -13.42
C PRO A 587 1.15 -4.88 -13.52
N PHE A 588 1.73 -5.82 -14.28
CA PHE A 588 1.19 -7.18 -14.37
C PHE A 588 1.08 -7.83 -12.98
N PHE A 589 -0.13 -8.20 -12.57
CA PHE A 589 -0.38 -9.10 -11.43
C PHE A 589 -0.93 -10.42 -11.93
N ASP A 590 -0.35 -11.53 -11.48
CA ASP A 590 -0.86 -12.85 -11.80
C ASP A 590 -2.25 -13.09 -11.19
N ILE A 591 -3.05 -13.84 -11.95
CA ILE A 591 -4.29 -14.46 -11.51
C ILE A 591 -3.93 -15.43 -10.39
N ILE A 592 -4.75 -15.39 -9.35
CA ILE A 592 -4.67 -16.24 -8.18
C ILE A 592 -4.55 -17.71 -8.61
N ALA A 593 -3.46 -18.34 -8.18
CA ALA A 593 -3.13 -19.72 -8.45
C ALA A 593 -3.90 -20.63 -7.50
N ASN A 594 -4.99 -21.22 -8.00
CA ASN A 594 -5.80 -22.12 -7.21
C ASN A 594 -6.56 -23.14 -8.07
N GLU A 595 -6.91 -24.30 -7.50
CA GLU A 595 -7.44 -25.49 -8.21
C GLU A 595 -8.87 -25.86 -7.78
N LYS A 596 -9.41 -25.21 -6.74
CA LYS A 596 -10.79 -25.36 -6.26
C LYS A 596 -11.41 -24.00 -5.97
N MET A 597 -12.74 -23.93 -6.04
CA MET A 597 -13.51 -22.74 -5.62
C MET A 597 -13.10 -22.27 -4.22
N MET A 598 -12.88 -20.96 -4.06
CA MET A 598 -12.50 -20.32 -2.80
C MET A 598 -13.72 -20.04 -1.93
N THR A 599 -14.24 -21.08 -1.29
CA THR A 599 -15.42 -20.97 -0.41
C THR A 599 -15.15 -20.04 0.78
N GLY A 600 -16.10 -19.15 1.08
CA GLY A 600 -16.00 -18.20 2.19
C GLY A 600 -15.38 -16.84 1.84
N THR A 601 -14.95 -16.67 0.58
CA THR A 601 -14.47 -15.38 0.05
C THR A 601 -15.60 -14.61 -0.65
N ASP A 602 -15.41 -13.32 -0.86
CA ASP A 602 -16.26 -12.50 -1.75
C ASP A 602 -15.98 -12.72 -3.24
N MET A 603 -14.91 -13.44 -3.59
CA MET A 603 -14.47 -13.62 -4.97
C MET A 603 -15.26 -14.75 -5.64
N THR A 604 -16.58 -14.57 -5.78
CA THR A 604 -17.51 -15.62 -6.23
C THR A 604 -17.49 -15.91 -7.73
N GLU A 605 -17.01 -14.96 -8.53
CA GLU A 605 -16.93 -15.07 -10.00
C GLU A 605 -15.64 -15.77 -10.47
N TRP A 606 -14.68 -15.96 -9.58
CA TRP A 606 -13.47 -16.72 -9.88
C TRP A 606 -13.74 -18.22 -9.76
N ASP A 607 -13.20 -19.00 -10.69
CA ASP A 607 -13.21 -20.45 -10.70
C ASP A 607 -11.84 -21.02 -11.16
N PRO A 608 -11.57 -22.32 -10.98
CA PRO A 608 -10.29 -22.94 -11.36
C PRO A 608 -9.91 -22.82 -12.85
N GLU A 609 -10.85 -22.47 -13.73
CA GLU A 609 -10.66 -22.33 -15.17
C GLU A 609 -10.56 -20.85 -15.60
N SER A 610 -10.77 -19.91 -14.68
CA SER A 610 -10.80 -18.45 -14.94
C SER A 610 -9.57 -17.94 -15.69
N TRP A 611 -8.39 -18.51 -15.39
CA TRP A 611 -7.12 -18.18 -16.06
C TRP A 611 -7.16 -18.40 -17.59
N LYS A 612 -7.98 -19.33 -18.09
CA LYS A 612 -8.14 -19.59 -19.53
C LYS A 612 -8.86 -18.47 -20.27
N SER A 613 -9.59 -17.61 -19.56
CA SER A 613 -10.29 -16.46 -20.16
C SER A 613 -9.50 -15.15 -20.09
N GLY A 614 -8.32 -15.16 -19.44
CA GLY A 614 -7.57 -13.95 -19.13
C GLY A 614 -8.06 -13.29 -17.84
N GLN A 615 -7.42 -12.18 -17.50
CA GLN A 615 -7.70 -11.41 -16.30
C GLN A 615 -9.03 -10.66 -16.44
N LYS A 616 -9.77 -10.59 -15.34
CA LYS A 616 -10.98 -9.76 -15.20
C LYS A 616 -10.95 -9.09 -13.84
N TRP A 617 -11.64 -7.96 -13.72
CA TRP A 617 -11.66 -7.20 -12.47
C TRP A 617 -12.25 -8.02 -11.32
N GLN A 618 -13.15 -8.95 -11.61
CA GLN A 618 -13.76 -9.86 -10.63
C GLN A 618 -12.76 -10.84 -9.99
N TYR A 619 -11.53 -10.92 -10.49
CA TYR A 619 -10.46 -11.76 -9.93
C TYR A 619 -9.53 -10.97 -9.01
N TYR A 620 -9.81 -9.69 -8.79
CA TYR A 620 -9.01 -8.80 -7.95
C TYR A 620 -9.93 -8.00 -7.02
N PRO A 621 -9.64 -7.94 -5.72
CA PRO A 621 -10.41 -7.16 -4.76
C PRO A 621 -10.39 -5.67 -5.09
N GLN A 622 -11.53 -5.03 -4.92
CA GLN A 622 -11.78 -3.65 -5.31
C GLN A 622 -11.82 -2.69 -4.12
N ARG A 623 -12.12 -3.17 -2.91
CA ARG A 623 -12.15 -2.39 -1.66
C ARG A 623 -12.04 -3.30 -0.45
N MET A 624 -11.82 -2.71 0.72
CA MET A 624 -12.11 -3.31 2.01
C MET A 624 -13.59 -3.08 2.36
N ARG A 625 -14.20 -4.01 3.09
CA ARG A 625 -15.58 -3.85 3.58
C ARG A 625 -15.65 -2.75 4.64
N TYR A 626 -16.82 -2.15 4.83
CA TYR A 626 -17.06 -1.42 6.08
C TYR A 626 -17.18 -2.41 7.24
N PRO A 627 -16.65 -2.10 8.43
CA PRO A 627 -16.76 -2.99 9.57
C PRO A 627 -18.19 -3.03 10.12
N THR A 628 -18.58 -4.15 10.75
CA THR A 628 -19.88 -4.25 11.44
C THR A 628 -20.03 -3.28 12.60
N THR A 629 -18.91 -2.84 13.19
CA THR A 629 -18.91 -1.79 14.23
C THR A 629 -19.51 -0.47 13.74
N LEU A 630 -19.41 -0.15 12.45
CA LEU A 630 -20.06 1.01 11.86
C LEU A 630 -21.59 0.84 11.81
N ASP A 631 -22.08 -0.32 11.41
CA ASP A 631 -23.53 -0.63 11.41
C ASP A 631 -24.12 -0.54 12.82
N ASN A 632 -23.39 -1.06 13.81
CA ASN A 632 -23.82 -1.01 15.22
C ASN A 632 -23.83 0.42 15.78
N ALA A 633 -22.83 1.24 15.42
CA ALA A 633 -22.70 2.60 15.92
C ALA A 633 -23.63 3.59 15.22
N ASN A 634 -23.82 3.45 13.91
CA ASN A 634 -24.64 4.35 13.09
C ASN A 634 -25.28 3.59 11.91
N PRO A 635 -26.36 2.82 12.16
CA PRO A 635 -26.97 1.95 11.14
C PRO A 635 -27.59 2.74 9.98
N THR A 636 -27.99 4.00 10.22
CA THR A 636 -28.53 4.88 9.18
C THR A 636 -27.45 5.23 8.16
N GLU A 637 -26.30 5.73 8.63
CA GLU A 637 -25.22 6.14 7.73
C GLU A 637 -24.46 4.94 7.17
N TYR A 638 -24.40 3.81 7.88
CA TYR A 638 -23.93 2.56 7.29
C TYR A 638 -24.75 2.18 6.05
N LYS A 639 -26.09 2.19 6.16
CA LYS A 639 -26.98 1.91 5.02
C LYS A 639 -26.82 2.94 3.91
N HIS A 640 -26.74 4.22 4.26
CA HIS A 640 -26.53 5.28 3.28
C HIS A 640 -25.21 5.11 2.51
N ALA A 641 -24.12 4.81 3.21
CA ALA A 641 -22.82 4.52 2.60
C ALA A 641 -22.88 3.31 1.65
N LEU A 642 -23.64 2.27 2.01
CA LEU A 642 -23.87 1.14 1.11
C LEU A 642 -24.72 1.52 -0.10
N GLU A 643 -25.75 2.35 0.06
CA GLU A 643 -26.54 2.85 -1.07
C GLU A 643 -25.67 3.62 -2.07
N LEU A 644 -24.77 4.47 -1.58
CA LEU A 644 -23.79 5.18 -2.40
C LEU A 644 -22.84 4.23 -3.16
N LEU A 645 -22.53 3.06 -2.61
CA LEU A 645 -21.75 1.98 -3.27
C LEU A 645 -22.59 1.10 -4.23
N GLY A 646 -23.92 1.21 -4.20
CA GLY A 646 -24.83 0.35 -4.97
C GLY A 646 -25.33 -0.90 -4.23
N GLY A 647 -25.30 -0.89 -2.90
CA GLY A 647 -26.11 -1.75 -2.02
C GLY A 647 -25.43 -2.97 -1.38
N ALA A 648 -24.17 -3.28 -1.71
CA ALA A 648 -23.47 -4.45 -1.20
C ALA A 648 -22.21 -4.08 -0.40
N ASN A 649 -21.98 -4.75 0.74
CA ASN A 649 -20.75 -4.61 1.53
C ASN A 649 -19.79 -5.79 1.27
N THR A 650 -19.27 -5.89 0.06
CA THR A 650 -18.27 -6.91 -0.30
C THR A 650 -16.95 -6.25 -0.72
N THR A 651 -15.86 -7.02 -0.70
CA THR A 651 -14.56 -6.56 -1.21
C THR A 651 -14.54 -6.40 -2.73
N MET A 652 -15.55 -6.94 -3.43
CA MET A 652 -15.64 -6.94 -4.90
C MET A 652 -16.41 -5.76 -5.48
N VAL A 653 -16.99 -4.86 -4.67
CA VAL A 653 -17.66 -3.66 -5.22
C VAL A 653 -16.62 -2.67 -5.73
N PRO A 654 -16.62 -2.34 -7.04
CA PRO A 654 -15.70 -1.36 -7.60
C PRO A 654 -15.91 0.03 -7.01
N LEU A 655 -14.81 0.69 -6.65
CA LEU A 655 -14.79 2.10 -6.28
C LEU A 655 -15.00 2.99 -7.50
N TRP A 656 -15.66 4.13 -7.35
CA TRP A 656 -16.09 5.00 -8.45
C TRP A 656 -14.96 5.39 -9.42
N TRP A 657 -13.76 5.70 -8.92
CA TRP A 657 -12.60 6.09 -9.73
C TRP A 657 -11.91 4.90 -10.45
N SER A 658 -12.19 3.66 -10.03
CA SER A 658 -11.51 2.46 -10.55
C SER A 658 -11.87 2.15 -12.01
N LEU A 659 -10.99 1.38 -12.67
CA LEU A 659 -11.25 0.81 -14.01
C LEU A 659 -12.51 -0.06 -13.97
N ALA A 660 -12.61 -0.91 -12.95
CA ALA A 660 -13.66 -1.90 -12.76
C ALA A 660 -15.06 -1.28 -12.69
N TYR A 661 -15.21 -0.07 -12.15
CA TYR A 661 -16.52 0.62 -12.13
C TYR A 661 -17.03 0.91 -13.56
N SER A 662 -16.15 0.98 -14.56
CA SER A 662 -16.52 1.18 -15.98
C SER A 662 -16.94 -0.13 -16.65
N GLN A 663 -16.55 -1.25 -16.06
CA GLN A 663 -16.74 -2.61 -16.58
C GLN A 663 -17.84 -3.36 -15.81
N LYS A 664 -18.45 -2.71 -14.80
CA LYS A 664 -19.52 -3.25 -13.94
C LYS A 664 -20.83 -3.40 -14.68
#